data_AF-A0A816UCE9-F1
#
_entry.id   AF-A0A816UCE9-F1
#
_cell.length_a   1.000
_cell.length_b   1.000
_cell.length_c   1.000
_cell.angle_alpha   90.00
_cell.angle_beta   90.00
_cell.angle_gamma   90.00
#
_symmetry.space_group_name_H-M   'P 1'
#
loop_
_entity.id
_entity.type
_entity.pdbx_description
1 polymer ?
#
loop_
_entity_poly.entity_id
_entity_poly.type
_entity_poly.pdbx_seq_one_letter_code
_entity_poly.pdbx_strand_id
1 'polypeptide(L)'
;MPPLGVARCFNLNKAINFIQNQNEMKDYLQEYIEKKLKKKWSHIEIPPELLQWVNKLKPAHRCNSAIFESILVHGQVMSLAHMDRLRDVRFVAHTVEQHARVRNVLTGKGGAAIERLVREFIDVVVEIEFSKETDETTKETKSELKSRSSESPPNLEYMLQRKKSDLKLLLSSTEVEEILNCAQQVAKASISLHSKKAGLRFARDVELGTNQHVFGILGPHTGHYYGDIVIVFKRELMLHPDTNFTMHAATTYVINQKTPVPTVYSLSPWYKDPGTPEEHLKLFHSSKLHCSTPGYDEVTALQLMALTGLQKNTIDRDLNNVMRRWVAIDSHRLIEAHLPQLIPLSYIDHVYMPKNVFASLTPNAQAQVKEIFPYSHKITRDIVDLNIEMMAFSKPDPSRVKYQEYIIEQLQPDLRNEAVYSSFLNTFGTTITVPATNFESPLAITMTISQSYDQYHARKGSTTSNPGNSVYIYFEAMGSDFMLLLTDQQTDSSNLKETVNYLNCYIAPFPSTDDPEYHEIPSYINNTPPSVHEVYLTRRRFKIGSNMFHKGCNWDDYILYCLKLEPRSGRVSLLHGGESGIYNSTILECTFTVQELNLTELEYVHLCAGSQAVSFRNVIITHEPITDARPSFDKQYRSNISESTTTETSDRMNAKKHDHDRQSHHGDEVRLESVELTEENEEKSVLDRVGEWVKNKIGLGNKSDSQPSENGPPECPQSTNCLLQHSLENDQHNQKYIHPCPYSELCTTQYRNAKHAQQFTHYKHNVQQCHHDRKCSLLHDPMHRSSYRHAGKPDYLYPCKYQEKCRDQTKPEHTIKYSHGEKVRPPPRSIAESSTQEQHRRGSSKSSNNDRDTPPYGQSSKVSNVAAARNQHKLSAQPKPSQEADNHRSRHSIHQTNRSSFIWSPENEPSQSEEEDDILDFYNPSAGNSNITNATSYDQYGNPNERVYDLGKDGAYTNFSILIAQLYCDSQFTKEKMQVPIDALKVKGFQVTHVMNERQCIEELQSNRHHIAWIISTSNIEVTNFNSVLNTFQDKGGAIFLFADNVPYICHANEYLKAKFGITLTGDYVGSKTLTFKENGQNQAGFFGQHYIFTGIKNLFEGVTICHPVYPTGTHQNKLVNVATATDGSPCIGIYDPPVSSKEGRLLLHFGM
;
A
#
# COMPACT_ATOMS: atom_id res chain seq x y z
N MET A 1 1.08 20.81 -19.41
CA MET A 1 1.40 21.36 -18.07
C MET A 1 1.95 20.25 -17.18
N PRO A 2 2.81 20.54 -16.19
CA PRO A 2 3.14 19.57 -15.14
C PRO A 2 1.90 19.30 -14.26
N PRO A 3 1.70 18.05 -13.78
CA PRO A 3 0.68 17.75 -12.77
C PRO A 3 1.18 18.18 -11.39
N LEU A 4 0.25 18.31 -10.44
CA LEU A 4 0.57 18.67 -9.07
C LEU A 4 1.22 17.50 -8.32
N GLY A 5 2.22 17.79 -7.50
CA GLY A 5 2.84 16.79 -6.62
C GLY A 5 3.86 15.85 -7.28
N VAL A 6 4.44 16.21 -8.43
CA VAL A 6 5.43 15.41 -9.17
C VAL A 6 6.85 15.98 -9.09
N ALA A 7 7.82 15.14 -8.72
CA ALA A 7 9.24 15.47 -8.81
C ALA A 7 9.62 15.64 -10.28
N ARG A 8 10.06 16.85 -10.66
CA ARG A 8 10.45 17.15 -12.04
C ARG A 8 11.88 16.67 -12.28
N CYS A 9 12.09 16.03 -13.43
CA CYS A 9 13.41 15.68 -13.92
C CYS A 9 14.04 16.79 -14.77
N PHE A 10 15.36 16.91 -14.65
CA PHE A 10 16.23 17.87 -15.33
C PHE A 10 17.42 17.18 -16.02
N ASN A 11 17.41 15.84 -16.11
CA ASN A 11 18.44 14.98 -16.68
C ASN A 11 19.83 15.17 -16.01
N LEU A 12 19.86 15.36 -14.68
CA LEU A 12 21.07 15.66 -13.91
C LEU A 12 22.14 14.55 -13.98
N ASN A 13 21.70 13.30 -14.18
CA ASN A 13 22.57 12.13 -14.26
C ASN A 13 22.97 11.73 -15.69
N LYS A 14 22.65 12.53 -16.73
CA LYS A 14 22.68 12.07 -18.15
C LYS A 14 24.03 11.59 -18.70
N ALA A 15 25.13 11.89 -18.00
CA ALA A 15 26.50 11.50 -18.36
C ALA A 15 27.10 10.41 -17.44
N ILE A 16 26.31 9.81 -16.54
CA ILE A 16 26.77 8.82 -15.56
C ILE A 16 26.42 7.40 -16.04
N ASN A 17 27.42 6.53 -16.17
CA ASN A 17 27.22 5.12 -16.47
C ASN A 17 27.20 4.29 -15.18
N PHE A 18 26.01 4.13 -14.60
CA PHE A 18 25.85 3.45 -13.30
C PHE A 18 26.28 1.96 -13.31
N ILE A 19 26.23 1.26 -14.45
CA ILE A 19 26.72 -0.12 -14.56
C ILE A 19 28.25 -0.16 -14.58
N GLN A 20 28.91 0.74 -15.32
CA GLN A 20 30.36 0.88 -15.27
C GLN A 20 30.84 1.25 -13.86
N ASN A 21 30.18 2.21 -13.21
CA ASN A 21 30.47 2.60 -11.82
C ASN A 21 30.39 1.39 -10.87
N GLN A 22 29.30 0.60 -10.93
CA GLN A 22 29.15 -0.62 -10.14
C GLN A 22 30.30 -1.61 -10.36
N ASN A 23 30.72 -1.81 -11.61
CA ASN A 23 31.79 -2.74 -11.96
C ASN A 23 33.16 -2.24 -11.48
N GLU A 24 33.54 -0.99 -11.75
CA GLU A 24 34.78 -0.38 -11.23
C GLU A 24 34.82 -0.46 -9.69
N MET A 25 33.71 -0.17 -9.01
CA MET A 25 33.60 -0.29 -7.56
C MET A 25 33.76 -1.73 -7.05
N LYS A 26 33.29 -2.74 -7.80
CA LYS A 26 33.55 -4.16 -7.49
C LYS A 26 35.03 -4.52 -7.69
N ASP A 27 35.66 -4.05 -8.77
CA ASP A 27 37.07 -4.33 -9.09
C ASP A 27 38.03 -3.75 -8.04
N TYR A 28 37.80 -2.51 -7.57
CA TYR A 28 38.59 -1.91 -6.49
C TYR A 28 38.47 -2.69 -5.17
N LEU A 29 37.26 -3.17 -4.84
CA LEU A 29 37.02 -4.02 -3.67
C LEU A 29 37.68 -5.40 -3.82
N GLN A 30 37.62 -6.01 -5.00
CA GLN A 30 38.31 -7.27 -5.29
C GLN A 30 39.83 -7.11 -5.13
N GLU A 31 40.44 -6.08 -5.71
CA GLU A 31 41.88 -5.81 -5.54
C GLU A 31 42.26 -5.72 -4.05
N TYR A 32 41.46 -5.00 -3.26
CA TYR A 32 41.69 -4.85 -1.82
C TYR A 32 41.51 -6.17 -1.04
N ILE A 33 40.43 -6.92 -1.29
CA ILE A 33 40.15 -8.18 -0.59
C ILE A 33 41.23 -9.23 -0.90
N GLU A 34 41.66 -9.33 -2.16
CA GLU A 34 42.62 -10.34 -2.59
C GLU A 34 44.07 -9.94 -2.24
N LYS A 35 44.47 -8.69 -2.47
CA LYS A 35 45.88 -8.26 -2.24
C LYS A 35 46.17 -7.77 -0.82
N LYS A 36 45.20 -7.15 -0.12
CA LYS A 36 45.40 -6.65 1.27
C LYS A 36 44.87 -7.63 2.31
N LEU A 37 43.63 -8.11 2.16
CA LEU A 37 43.03 -9.03 3.15
C LEU A 37 43.40 -10.51 2.92
N LYS A 38 44.00 -10.85 1.77
CA LYS A 38 44.42 -12.21 1.38
C LYS A 38 43.28 -13.24 1.40
N LYS A 39 42.04 -12.80 1.15
CA LYS A 39 40.86 -13.66 0.98
C LYS A 39 40.53 -13.78 -0.50
N LYS A 40 39.97 -14.91 -0.95
CA LYS A 40 39.47 -15.03 -2.33
C LYS A 40 38.16 -14.26 -2.48
N TRP A 41 38.01 -13.50 -3.57
CA TRP A 41 36.75 -12.81 -3.90
C TRP A 41 35.58 -13.80 -4.05
N SER A 42 35.83 -14.97 -4.64
CA SER A 42 34.84 -16.04 -4.83
C SER A 42 34.29 -16.66 -3.54
N HIS A 43 34.78 -16.28 -2.36
CA HIS A 43 34.26 -16.71 -1.05
C HIS A 43 33.61 -15.54 -0.27
N ILE A 44 33.38 -14.39 -0.91
CA ILE A 44 32.69 -13.24 -0.33
C ILE A 44 31.21 -13.33 -0.68
N GLU A 45 30.41 -13.69 0.31
CA GLU A 45 28.95 -13.74 0.22
C GLU A 45 28.34 -12.53 0.94
N ILE A 46 27.28 -11.96 0.38
CA ILE A 46 26.49 -10.89 0.98
C ILE A 46 25.31 -11.52 1.74
N PRO A 47 25.09 -11.21 3.03
CA PRO A 47 23.91 -11.69 3.75
C PRO A 47 22.60 -11.08 3.21
N PRO A 48 21.53 -11.87 3.00
CA PRO A 48 20.25 -11.36 2.47
C PRO A 48 19.64 -10.23 3.30
N GLU A 49 19.76 -10.29 4.62
CA GLU A 49 19.26 -9.26 5.55
C GLU A 49 19.94 -7.90 5.34
N LEU A 50 21.18 -7.89 4.85
CA LEU A 50 21.95 -6.67 4.55
C LEU A 50 21.51 -6.07 3.20
N LEU A 51 21.20 -6.91 2.21
CA LEU A 51 20.57 -6.46 0.96
C LEU A 51 19.16 -5.89 1.22
N GLN A 52 18.34 -6.59 2.01
CA GLN A 52 17.03 -6.10 2.45
C GLN A 52 17.14 -4.75 3.19
N TRP A 53 18.14 -4.61 4.06
CA TRP A 53 18.41 -3.37 4.80
C TRP A 53 18.74 -2.20 3.87
N VAL A 54 19.69 -2.38 2.96
CA VAL A 54 20.04 -1.37 1.94
C VAL A 54 18.83 -1.00 1.09
N ASN A 55 18.05 -1.98 0.62
CA ASN A 55 16.85 -1.72 -0.16
C ASN A 55 15.80 -0.91 0.61
N LYS A 56 15.67 -1.08 1.94
CA LYS A 56 14.70 -0.37 2.78
C LYS A 56 15.13 1.05 3.24
N LEU A 57 16.38 1.48 3.07
CA LEU A 57 16.83 2.81 3.54
C LEU A 57 16.08 3.97 2.84
N LYS A 58 15.44 4.86 3.62
CA LYS A 58 14.82 6.10 3.12
C LYS A 58 15.81 7.27 3.20
N PRO A 59 15.86 8.20 2.22
CA PRO A 59 16.69 9.38 2.33
C PRO A 59 16.08 10.42 3.28
N ALA A 60 16.93 11.01 4.12
CA ALA A 60 16.56 12.01 5.12
C ALA A 60 17.39 13.30 4.97
N HIS A 61 16.71 14.43 4.96
CA HIS A 61 17.27 15.79 4.93
C HIS A 61 17.13 16.46 6.31
N ARG A 62 17.99 17.43 6.62
CA ARG A 62 17.91 18.27 7.81
C ARG A 62 17.92 19.73 7.44
N CYS A 63 17.08 20.50 8.14
CA CYS A 63 17.00 21.94 7.95
C CYS A 63 16.65 22.67 9.26
N ASN A 64 16.86 23.99 9.28
CA ASN A 64 16.39 24.87 10.35
C ASN A 64 14.99 25.44 10.05
N SER A 65 14.35 26.05 11.06
CA SER A 65 13.01 26.63 10.97
C SER A 65 12.80 27.56 9.76
N ALA A 66 13.75 28.47 9.47
CA ALA A 66 13.61 29.44 8.40
C ALA A 66 13.63 28.81 6.99
N ILE A 67 14.39 27.72 6.81
CA ILE A 67 14.38 26.93 5.57
C ILE A 67 13.07 26.13 5.48
N PHE A 68 12.61 25.53 6.59
CA PHE A 68 11.39 24.74 6.60
C PHE A 68 10.13 25.56 6.30
N GLU A 69 10.03 26.79 6.84
CA GLU A 69 8.93 27.69 6.48
C GLU A 69 8.95 28.09 5.00
N SER A 70 10.14 28.26 4.40
CA SER A 70 10.25 28.49 2.96
C SER A 70 9.81 27.26 2.15
N ILE A 71 10.18 26.05 2.56
CA ILE A 71 9.73 24.78 1.94
C ILE A 71 8.19 24.69 1.92
N LEU A 72 7.53 25.03 3.03
CA LEU A 72 6.06 25.06 3.14
C LEU A 72 5.45 26.09 2.18
N VAL A 73 5.97 27.32 2.17
CA VAL A 73 5.44 28.42 1.35
C VAL A 73 5.66 28.22 -0.15
N HIS A 74 6.76 27.60 -0.56
CA HIS A 74 7.04 27.27 -1.97
C HIS A 74 6.39 25.96 -2.43
N GLY A 75 5.85 25.13 -1.52
CA GLY A 75 5.24 23.84 -1.85
C GLY A 75 6.23 22.73 -2.27
N GLN A 76 7.52 22.92 -2.02
CA GLN A 76 8.58 22.01 -2.48
C GLN A 76 9.90 22.21 -1.70
N VAL A 77 10.68 21.13 -1.55
CA VAL A 77 12.11 21.20 -1.20
C VAL A 77 12.91 21.49 -2.47
N MET A 78 13.92 22.35 -2.35
CA MET A 78 14.62 22.96 -3.49
C MET A 78 16.14 22.81 -3.33
N SER A 79 16.86 22.56 -4.44
CA SER A 79 18.32 22.58 -4.43
C SER A 79 18.87 24.01 -4.32
N LEU A 80 20.15 24.14 -3.93
CA LEU A 80 20.82 25.44 -3.84
C LEU A 80 20.82 26.19 -5.19
N ALA A 81 20.99 25.47 -6.31
CA ALA A 81 20.93 26.04 -7.65
C ALA A 81 19.52 26.52 -8.03
N HIS A 82 18.46 25.87 -7.55
CA HIS A 82 17.10 26.40 -7.71
C HIS A 82 16.88 27.62 -6.82
N MET A 83 17.30 27.57 -5.56
CA MET A 83 17.18 28.68 -4.61
C MET A 83 17.89 29.94 -5.13
N ASP A 84 19.10 29.84 -5.68
CA ASP A 84 19.80 30.99 -6.26
C ASP A 84 19.15 31.58 -7.53
N ARG A 85 18.15 30.92 -8.13
CA ARG A 85 17.32 31.53 -9.17
C ARG A 85 16.18 32.38 -8.62
N LEU A 86 15.78 32.21 -7.35
CA LEU A 86 14.75 33.01 -6.69
C LEU A 86 15.18 34.47 -6.41
N ARG A 87 16.42 34.82 -6.76
CA ARG A 87 16.96 36.20 -6.84
C ARG A 87 16.34 37.03 -7.97
N ASP A 88 15.74 36.38 -8.97
CA ASP A 88 15.21 36.99 -10.20
C ASP A 88 13.69 37.07 -10.15
N VAL A 89 13.12 38.28 -10.25
CA VAL A 89 11.67 38.51 -10.17
C VAL A 89 10.89 37.71 -11.22
N ARG A 90 11.42 37.54 -12.44
CA ARG A 90 10.73 36.77 -13.50
C ARG A 90 10.66 35.30 -13.15
N PHE A 91 11.71 34.77 -12.50
CA PHE A 91 11.73 33.38 -12.06
C PHE A 91 10.81 33.13 -10.86
N VAL A 92 10.73 34.07 -9.92
CA VAL A 92 9.77 34.00 -8.80
C VAL A 92 8.33 34.10 -9.31
N ALA A 93 8.03 35.04 -10.21
CA ALA A 93 6.71 35.15 -10.85
C ALA A 93 6.32 33.86 -11.60
N HIS A 94 7.24 33.25 -12.35
CA HIS A 94 7.01 31.96 -12.99
C HIS A 94 6.80 30.82 -11.96
N THR A 95 7.53 30.82 -10.86
CA THR A 95 7.36 29.82 -9.77
C THR A 95 5.98 29.94 -9.12
N VAL A 96 5.49 31.16 -8.88
CA VAL A 96 4.10 31.42 -8.43
C VAL A 96 3.08 30.93 -9.47
N GLU A 97 3.33 31.17 -10.75
CA GLU A 97 2.46 30.69 -11.85
C GLU A 97 2.40 29.16 -11.94
N GLN A 98 3.42 28.43 -11.49
CA GLN A 98 3.40 26.97 -11.38
C GLN A 98 2.93 26.47 -10.00
N HIS A 99 2.70 27.35 -9.02
CA HIS A 99 2.39 26.94 -7.65
C HIS A 99 1.00 26.30 -7.54
N ALA A 100 0.88 25.27 -6.69
CA ALA A 100 -0.32 24.44 -6.60
C ALA A 100 -1.60 25.22 -6.30
N ARG A 101 -1.52 26.20 -5.39
CA ARG A 101 -2.64 27.11 -5.04
C ARG A 101 -3.16 27.89 -6.26
N VAL A 102 -2.24 28.43 -7.07
CA VAL A 102 -2.58 29.17 -8.30
C VAL A 102 -3.13 28.23 -9.37
N ARG A 103 -2.49 27.07 -9.61
CA ARG A 103 -2.95 26.10 -10.61
C ARG A 103 -4.34 25.55 -10.30
N ASN A 104 -4.64 25.27 -9.03
CA ASN A 104 -5.98 24.85 -8.59
C ASN A 104 -7.08 25.87 -8.96
N VAL A 105 -6.80 27.18 -8.85
CA VAL A 105 -7.75 28.24 -9.22
C VAL A 105 -8.05 28.27 -10.73
N LEU A 106 -7.11 27.79 -11.57
CA LEU A 106 -7.21 27.79 -13.03
C LEU A 106 -7.74 26.46 -13.61
N THR A 107 -7.71 25.37 -12.83
CA THR A 107 -8.26 24.07 -13.22
C THR A 107 -9.70 24.19 -13.70
N GLY A 108 -10.00 23.65 -14.90
CA GLY A 108 -11.32 23.73 -15.52
C GLY A 108 -11.69 25.08 -16.15
N LYS A 109 -10.86 26.13 -16.03
CA LYS A 109 -11.13 27.49 -16.55
C LYS A 109 -10.23 27.85 -17.73
N GLY A 110 -10.05 26.90 -18.64
CA GLY A 110 -9.03 26.95 -19.69
C GLY A 110 -9.19 28.13 -20.65
N GLY A 111 -8.10 28.86 -20.87
CA GLY A 111 -8.02 29.90 -21.89
C GLY A 111 -6.75 30.75 -21.77
N ALA A 112 -5.97 30.85 -22.85
CA ALA A 112 -4.70 31.58 -22.86
C ALA A 112 -4.82 33.07 -22.47
N ALA A 113 -6.01 33.67 -22.61
CA ALA A 113 -6.29 35.01 -22.15
C ALA A 113 -6.33 35.13 -20.62
N ILE A 114 -6.89 34.15 -19.91
CA ILE A 114 -6.94 34.10 -18.44
C ILE A 114 -5.52 33.87 -17.91
N GLU A 115 -4.80 32.87 -18.41
CA GLU A 115 -3.42 32.60 -17.99
C GLU A 115 -2.49 33.80 -18.19
N ARG A 116 -2.64 34.53 -19.31
CA ARG A 116 -1.90 35.77 -19.55
C ARG A 116 -2.22 36.85 -18.52
N LEU A 117 -3.50 37.11 -18.23
CA LEU A 117 -3.89 38.12 -17.23
C LEU A 117 -3.42 37.74 -15.81
N VAL A 118 -3.43 36.45 -15.48
CA VAL A 118 -2.92 35.94 -14.19
C VAL A 118 -1.41 36.11 -14.11
N ARG A 119 -0.66 35.80 -15.18
CA ARG A 119 0.79 36.06 -15.26
C ARG A 119 1.11 37.55 -15.14
N GLU A 120 0.39 38.42 -15.85
CA GLU A 120 0.56 39.88 -15.78
C GLU A 120 0.26 40.45 -14.37
N PHE A 121 -0.71 39.87 -13.66
CA PHE A 121 -1.01 40.24 -12.27
C PHE A 121 0.08 39.77 -11.30
N ILE A 122 0.52 38.51 -11.41
CA ILE A 122 1.61 37.94 -10.60
C ILE A 122 2.92 38.72 -10.81
N ASP A 123 3.27 39.05 -12.05
CA ASP A 123 4.44 39.87 -12.41
C ASP A 123 4.49 41.18 -11.58
N VAL A 124 3.35 41.89 -11.49
CA VAL A 124 3.26 43.17 -10.75
C VAL A 124 3.33 42.93 -9.24
N VAL A 125 2.68 41.89 -8.70
CA VAL A 125 2.75 41.58 -7.26
C VAL A 125 4.17 41.28 -6.80
N VAL A 126 4.90 40.44 -7.55
CA VAL A 126 6.26 40.05 -7.18
C VAL A 126 7.22 41.23 -7.30
N GLU A 127 7.11 42.06 -8.35
CA GLU A 127 7.89 43.29 -8.49
C GLU A 127 7.65 44.27 -7.32
N ILE A 128 6.40 44.41 -6.86
CA ILE A 128 6.04 45.25 -5.70
C ILE A 128 6.71 44.76 -4.40
N GLU A 129 6.69 43.46 -4.10
CA GLU A 129 7.31 42.95 -2.87
C GLU A 129 8.85 43.01 -2.92
N PHE A 130 9.46 42.82 -4.10
CA PHE A 130 10.92 43.01 -4.28
C PHE A 130 11.33 44.49 -4.15
N SER A 131 10.55 45.42 -4.71
CA SER A 131 10.84 46.86 -4.64
C SER A 131 10.93 47.39 -3.20
N LYS A 132 10.06 46.92 -2.29
CA LYS A 132 10.05 47.32 -0.87
C LYS A 132 11.38 47.02 -0.18
N GLU A 133 11.86 45.79 -0.33
CA GLU A 133 13.11 45.32 0.29
C GLU A 133 14.36 45.94 -0.36
N THR A 134 14.28 46.38 -1.63
CA THR A 134 15.35 47.15 -2.25
C THR A 134 15.49 48.59 -1.74
N ASP A 135 14.58 49.12 -0.92
CA ASP A 135 14.75 50.43 -0.26
C ASP A 135 15.41 50.31 1.13
N GLU A 136 15.00 49.36 1.97
CA GLU A 136 15.43 49.30 3.39
C GLU A 136 16.78 48.57 3.65
N THR A 137 17.31 47.81 2.68
CA THR A 137 18.47 46.91 2.88
C THR A 137 19.85 47.55 2.61
N THR A 138 20.93 46.84 2.97
CA THR A 138 22.33 47.28 2.77
C THR A 138 22.79 47.19 1.30
N LYS A 139 23.82 47.97 0.93
CA LYS A 139 24.35 48.05 -0.45
C LYS A 139 24.72 46.71 -1.09
N GLU A 140 25.17 45.74 -0.30
CA GLU A 140 25.53 44.40 -0.80
C GLU A 140 24.27 43.62 -1.21
N THR A 141 23.24 43.58 -0.36
CA THR A 141 21.95 42.93 -0.66
C THR A 141 21.26 43.56 -1.88
N LYS A 142 21.32 44.90 -2.01
CA LYS A 142 20.79 45.61 -3.20
C LYS A 142 21.52 45.27 -4.50
N SER A 143 22.73 44.70 -4.45
CA SER A 143 23.48 44.22 -5.63
C SER A 143 23.14 42.77 -6.02
N GLU A 144 22.36 42.06 -5.20
CA GLU A 144 22.18 40.61 -5.28
C GLU A 144 20.77 40.15 -5.72
N LEU A 145 19.80 41.08 -5.75
CA LEU A 145 18.41 40.89 -6.21
C LEU A 145 18.19 41.63 -7.54
N LYS A 146 17.29 41.13 -8.41
CA LYS A 146 17.04 41.70 -9.75
C LYS A 146 15.57 42.04 -9.97
N SER A 147 15.21 43.31 -9.77
CA SER A 147 13.95 43.90 -10.24
C SER A 147 13.93 44.09 -11.76
N ARG A 148 12.75 44.25 -12.36
CA ARG A 148 12.56 44.45 -13.81
C ARG A 148 12.44 45.91 -14.21
N SER A 149 11.99 46.77 -13.29
CA SER A 149 11.51 48.11 -13.59
C SER A 149 12.33 49.21 -12.91
N SER A 150 12.39 50.36 -13.58
CA SER A 150 12.75 51.64 -12.99
C SER A 150 11.49 52.48 -12.67
N GLU A 151 10.35 51.81 -12.45
CA GLU A 151 9.08 52.46 -12.17
C GLU A 151 8.95 52.76 -10.67
N SER A 152 8.26 53.85 -10.34
CA SER A 152 8.05 54.22 -8.95
C SER A 152 6.96 53.34 -8.30
N PRO A 153 7.06 53.02 -7.00
CA PRO A 153 6.06 52.20 -6.31
C PRO A 153 4.59 52.64 -6.48
N PRO A 154 4.25 53.95 -6.54
CA PRO A 154 2.88 54.38 -6.82
C PRO A 154 2.35 53.95 -8.20
N ASN A 155 3.20 53.80 -9.22
CA ASN A 155 2.77 53.32 -10.55
C ASN A 155 2.51 51.81 -10.54
N LEU A 156 3.36 51.04 -9.85
CA LEU A 156 3.17 49.60 -9.66
C LEU A 156 1.85 49.32 -8.93
N GLU A 157 1.55 50.05 -7.85
CA GLU A 157 0.28 49.90 -7.11
C GLU A 157 -0.95 50.27 -7.97
N TYR A 158 -0.87 51.32 -8.80
CA TYR A 158 -1.94 51.62 -9.77
C TYR A 158 -2.15 50.48 -10.78
N MET A 159 -1.06 49.90 -11.30
CA MET A 159 -1.14 48.73 -12.18
C MET A 159 -1.72 47.50 -11.45
N LEU A 160 -1.37 47.29 -10.18
CA LEU A 160 -1.89 46.20 -9.37
C LEU A 160 -3.42 46.28 -9.26
N GLN A 161 -3.97 47.44 -8.89
CA GLN A 161 -5.41 47.63 -8.74
C GLN A 161 -6.16 47.50 -10.08
N ARG A 162 -5.55 47.96 -11.19
CA ARG A 162 -6.07 47.72 -12.53
C ARG A 162 -6.11 46.22 -12.87
N LYS A 163 -5.01 45.49 -12.72
CA LYS A 163 -4.94 44.05 -13.01
C LYS A 163 -5.84 43.20 -12.09
N LYS A 164 -5.98 43.60 -10.81
CA LYS A 164 -6.93 43.01 -9.87
C LYS A 164 -8.39 43.22 -10.31
N SER A 165 -8.67 44.32 -11.02
CA SER A 165 -9.99 44.61 -11.60
C SER A 165 -10.23 43.83 -12.90
N ASP A 166 -9.24 43.78 -13.80
CA ASP A 166 -9.28 42.98 -15.03
C ASP A 166 -9.56 41.49 -14.73
N LEU A 167 -8.90 40.91 -13.71
CA LEU A 167 -9.12 39.51 -13.29
C LEU A 167 -10.49 39.26 -12.64
N LYS A 168 -11.05 40.23 -11.92
CA LYS A 168 -12.38 40.10 -11.28
C LYS A 168 -13.55 40.00 -12.28
N LEU A 169 -13.30 40.20 -13.57
CA LEU A 169 -14.25 39.92 -14.64
C LEU A 169 -14.30 38.43 -15.03
N LEU A 170 -13.32 37.63 -14.60
CA LEU A 170 -13.10 36.23 -15.04
C LEU A 170 -12.93 35.24 -13.89
N LEU A 171 -12.57 35.72 -12.69
CA LEU A 171 -12.38 34.94 -11.46
C LEU A 171 -13.13 35.59 -10.30
N SER A 172 -13.55 34.79 -9.31
CA SER A 172 -14.22 35.32 -8.12
C SER A 172 -13.25 36.12 -7.24
N SER A 173 -13.79 36.99 -6.36
CA SER A 173 -12.93 37.80 -5.48
C SER A 173 -12.05 36.95 -4.55
N THR A 174 -12.55 35.81 -4.06
CA THR A 174 -11.79 34.86 -3.23
C THR A 174 -10.59 34.28 -3.98
N GLU A 175 -10.78 33.93 -5.25
CA GLU A 175 -9.75 33.33 -6.11
C GLU A 175 -8.67 34.33 -6.51
N VAL A 176 -9.05 35.58 -6.80
CA VAL A 176 -8.08 36.66 -7.05
C VAL A 176 -7.30 37.01 -5.78
N GLU A 177 -7.92 36.96 -4.61
CA GLU A 177 -7.23 37.15 -3.33
C GLU A 177 -6.28 35.99 -2.99
N GLU A 178 -6.63 34.76 -3.33
CA GLU A 178 -5.77 33.59 -3.12
C GLU A 178 -4.53 33.60 -4.04
N ILE A 179 -4.68 34.02 -5.31
CA ILE A 179 -3.53 34.24 -6.20
C ILE A 179 -2.63 35.36 -5.63
N LEU A 180 -3.21 36.47 -5.16
CA LEU A 180 -2.46 37.59 -4.56
C LEU A 180 -1.68 37.16 -3.31
N ASN A 181 -2.36 36.48 -2.38
CA ASN A 181 -1.79 35.98 -1.14
C ASN A 181 -0.66 34.97 -1.41
N CYS A 182 -0.88 34.03 -2.34
CA CYS A 182 0.16 33.09 -2.76
C CYS A 182 1.38 33.80 -3.37
N ALA A 183 1.16 34.79 -4.25
CA ALA A 183 2.24 35.56 -4.87
C ALA A 183 3.07 36.35 -3.84
N GLN A 184 2.41 37.03 -2.90
CA GLN A 184 3.08 37.78 -1.83
C GLN A 184 3.86 36.88 -0.86
N GLN A 185 3.31 35.73 -0.49
CA GLN A 185 3.99 34.78 0.40
C GLN A 185 5.27 34.22 -0.25
N VAL A 186 5.18 33.75 -1.50
CA VAL A 186 6.31 33.18 -2.25
C VAL A 186 7.39 34.23 -2.54
N ALA A 187 7.00 35.48 -2.86
CA ALA A 187 7.96 36.57 -3.04
C ALA A 187 8.74 36.87 -1.74
N LYS A 188 8.06 36.98 -0.60
CA LYS A 188 8.69 37.23 0.72
C LYS A 188 9.57 36.07 1.16
N ALA A 189 9.15 34.82 0.93
CA ALA A 189 9.97 33.64 1.19
C ALA A 189 11.24 33.64 0.33
N SER A 190 11.12 33.96 -0.97
CA SER A 190 12.26 34.09 -1.91
C SER A 190 13.30 35.11 -1.41
N ILE A 191 12.87 36.32 -1.04
CA ILE A 191 13.76 37.37 -0.52
C ILE A 191 14.40 36.92 0.81
N SER A 192 13.61 36.32 1.71
CA SER A 192 14.09 35.85 3.01
C SER A 192 15.12 34.71 2.94
N LEU A 193 15.17 33.92 1.86
CA LEU A 193 16.22 32.92 1.67
C LEU A 193 17.60 33.57 1.44
N HIS A 194 17.63 34.70 0.73
CA HIS A 194 18.88 35.37 0.38
C HIS A 194 19.39 36.28 1.50
N SER A 195 18.51 37.08 2.13
CA SER A 195 18.90 37.98 3.21
C SER A 195 19.46 37.26 4.45
N LYS A 196 19.04 36.01 4.69
CA LYS A 196 19.48 35.16 5.81
C LYS A 196 20.62 34.18 5.45
N LYS A 197 21.23 34.31 4.27
CA LYS A 197 22.29 33.41 3.74
C LYS A 197 21.93 31.92 3.84
N ALA A 198 20.78 31.54 3.27
CA ALA A 198 20.36 30.14 3.21
C ALA A 198 21.37 29.21 2.50
N GLY A 199 21.53 28.01 3.06
CA GLY A 199 22.36 26.91 2.55
C GLY A 199 23.84 27.00 2.96
N LEU A 200 24.48 25.84 3.15
CA LEU A 200 25.94 25.76 3.22
C LEU A 200 26.49 26.02 1.80
N ARG A 201 26.82 27.27 1.51
CA ARG A 201 27.29 27.72 0.18
C ARG A 201 28.76 27.35 -0.04
N PHE A 202 29.05 26.05 -0.13
CA PHE A 202 30.41 25.57 -0.39
C PHE A 202 30.72 25.73 -1.88
N ALA A 203 31.76 26.52 -2.21
CA ALA A 203 32.02 26.93 -3.59
C ALA A 203 32.23 25.76 -4.57
N ARG A 204 32.75 24.63 -4.09
CA ARG A 204 32.96 23.42 -4.91
C ARG A 204 31.69 22.61 -5.18
N ASP A 205 30.55 22.90 -4.55
CA ASP A 205 29.29 22.23 -4.88
C ASP A 205 28.82 22.53 -6.32
N VAL A 206 29.30 23.64 -6.90
CA VAL A 206 29.11 23.98 -8.31
C VAL A 206 30.01 23.12 -9.21
N GLU A 207 31.26 22.87 -8.79
CA GLU A 207 32.23 22.04 -9.53
C GLU A 207 31.80 20.56 -9.55
N LEU A 208 31.30 20.07 -8.41
CA LEU A 208 30.79 18.71 -8.23
C LEU A 208 29.35 18.53 -8.77
N GLY A 209 28.66 19.62 -9.11
CA GLY A 209 27.25 19.64 -9.50
C GLY A 209 26.26 19.28 -8.39
N THR A 210 26.73 19.06 -7.16
CA THR A 210 25.89 18.75 -5.98
C THR A 210 24.92 19.88 -5.65
N ASN A 211 25.27 21.13 -5.98
CA ASN A 211 24.37 22.28 -5.84
C ASN A 211 23.06 22.15 -6.63
N GLN A 212 23.02 21.31 -7.68
CA GLN A 212 21.82 21.09 -8.50
C GLN A 212 20.81 20.14 -7.86
N HIS A 213 21.25 19.32 -6.89
CA HIS A 213 20.47 18.32 -6.18
C HIS A 213 19.97 18.83 -4.82
N VAL A 214 18.94 18.19 -4.25
CA VAL A 214 18.64 18.32 -2.82
C VAL A 214 19.52 17.32 -2.06
N PHE A 215 20.36 17.82 -1.15
CA PHE A 215 21.21 17.00 -0.27
C PHE A 215 20.39 16.22 0.76
N GLY A 216 20.77 14.97 1.01
CA GLY A 216 20.30 14.18 2.15
C GLY A 216 21.25 13.02 2.47
N ILE A 217 20.91 12.24 3.50
CA ILE A 217 21.62 11.02 3.89
C ILE A 217 20.68 9.83 3.71
N LEU A 218 21.17 8.71 3.18
CA LEU A 218 20.37 7.50 2.98
C LEU A 218 20.25 6.71 4.29
N GLY A 219 19.23 6.99 5.11
CA GLY A 219 19.08 6.47 6.48
C GLY A 219 19.14 7.58 7.54
N PRO A 220 19.49 7.27 8.80
CA PRO A 220 19.48 8.25 9.89
C PRO A 220 20.54 9.35 9.71
N HIS A 221 20.10 10.57 9.45
CA HIS A 221 20.97 11.75 9.34
C HIS A 221 21.37 12.25 10.75
N THR A 222 22.64 12.04 11.11
CA THR A 222 23.27 12.39 12.40
C THR A 222 23.85 13.81 12.48
N GLY A 223 23.96 14.51 11.34
CA GLY A 223 24.51 15.88 11.24
C GLY A 223 23.58 16.95 11.80
N HIS A 224 23.47 17.03 13.13
CA HIS A 224 22.60 17.98 13.83
C HIS A 224 22.79 19.45 13.37
N TYR A 225 24.01 19.85 13.01
CA TYR A 225 24.36 21.20 12.53
C TYR A 225 23.73 21.64 11.20
N TYR A 226 23.03 20.75 10.47
CA TYR A 226 22.13 21.16 9.38
C TYR A 226 20.77 21.68 9.89
N GLY A 227 20.41 21.34 11.13
CA GLY A 227 19.20 21.76 11.83
C GLY A 227 18.45 20.62 12.53
N ASP A 228 17.53 21.02 13.40
CA ASP A 228 16.75 20.11 14.25
C ASP A 228 15.44 19.61 13.60
N ILE A 229 15.05 20.11 12.43
CA ILE A 229 13.91 19.59 11.66
C ILE A 229 14.44 18.52 10.71
N VAL A 230 13.91 17.30 10.81
CA VAL A 230 14.29 16.15 9.97
C VAL A 230 13.14 15.83 9.01
N ILE A 231 13.42 15.91 7.71
CA ILE A 231 12.48 15.57 6.63
C ILE A 231 12.89 14.23 6.05
N VAL A 232 12.02 13.23 6.12
CA VAL A 232 12.19 11.91 5.50
C VAL A 232 11.40 11.87 4.21
N PHE A 233 11.99 11.43 3.11
CA PHE A 233 11.27 11.24 1.85
C PHE A 233 10.88 9.79 1.62
N LYS A 234 9.86 9.58 0.79
CA LYS A 234 9.39 8.25 0.38
C LYS A 234 10.48 7.50 -0.38
N ARG A 235 10.56 6.19 -0.16
CA ARG A 235 11.59 5.32 -0.76
C ARG A 235 11.57 5.31 -2.30
N GLU A 236 10.42 5.57 -2.90
CA GLU A 236 10.25 5.68 -4.37
C GLU A 236 11.05 6.84 -4.98
N LEU A 237 11.39 7.89 -4.22
CA LEU A 237 12.21 9.01 -4.72
C LEU A 237 13.62 8.59 -5.16
N MET A 238 14.16 7.52 -4.56
CA MET A 238 15.47 6.96 -4.95
C MET A 238 15.45 6.22 -6.31
N LEU A 239 14.27 6.03 -6.92
CA LEU A 239 14.08 5.42 -8.25
C LEU A 239 13.88 6.48 -9.36
N HIS A 240 13.86 7.77 -9.00
CA HIS A 240 13.71 8.88 -9.94
C HIS A 240 15.04 9.15 -10.70
N PRO A 241 15.04 9.40 -12.03
CA PRO A 241 16.25 9.51 -12.85
C PRO A 241 17.28 10.57 -12.46
N ASP A 242 16.88 11.64 -11.77
CA ASP A 242 17.81 12.65 -11.23
C ASP A 242 18.43 12.26 -9.89
N THR A 243 17.94 11.22 -9.21
CA THR A 243 18.48 10.82 -7.92
C THR A 243 19.78 10.03 -8.11
N ASN A 244 20.79 10.24 -7.28
CA ASN A 244 21.94 9.33 -7.19
C ASN A 244 22.44 9.29 -5.74
N PHE A 245 23.39 8.41 -5.43
CA PHE A 245 24.05 8.40 -4.12
C PHE A 245 25.52 8.01 -4.23
N THR A 246 26.32 8.41 -3.23
CA THR A 246 27.74 8.06 -3.10
C THR A 246 28.04 7.54 -1.70
N MET A 247 29.02 6.62 -1.57
CA MET A 247 29.30 5.93 -0.29
C MET A 247 29.85 6.83 0.83
N HIS A 248 30.29 8.05 0.48
CA HIS A 248 30.74 9.14 1.34
C HIS A 248 30.30 10.46 0.68
N ALA A 249 30.28 11.56 1.45
CA ALA A 249 29.94 12.86 0.90
C ALA A 249 30.91 13.33 -0.21
N ALA A 250 30.40 14.04 -1.22
CA ALA A 250 31.15 14.52 -2.39
C ALA A 250 32.39 15.35 -2.00
N THR A 251 32.29 16.11 -0.91
CA THR A 251 33.39 16.91 -0.34
C THR A 251 34.58 16.07 0.13
N THR A 252 34.43 14.75 0.33
CA THR A 252 35.54 13.84 0.65
C THR A 252 36.39 13.44 -0.56
N TYR A 253 35.88 13.58 -1.78
CA TYR A 253 36.62 13.25 -3.01
C TYR A 253 37.63 14.33 -3.40
N VAL A 254 37.37 15.59 -3.03
CA VAL A 254 38.22 16.73 -3.38
C VAL A 254 39.17 17.10 -2.24
N ILE A 255 40.47 17.13 -2.53
CA ILE A 255 41.48 17.49 -1.53
C ILE A 255 41.47 19.01 -1.28
N ASN A 256 41.15 19.41 -0.05
CA ASN A 256 41.23 20.80 0.41
C ASN A 256 42.21 20.95 1.58
N GLN A 257 43.35 21.61 1.33
CA GLN A 257 44.39 21.88 2.31
C GLN A 257 43.94 22.74 3.51
N LYS A 258 42.74 23.35 3.46
CA LYS A 258 42.23 24.28 4.49
C LYS A 258 41.15 23.70 5.41
N THR A 259 40.70 22.46 5.22
CA THR A 259 39.65 21.85 6.05
C THR A 259 40.04 20.45 6.55
N PRO A 260 39.86 20.12 7.84
CA PRO A 260 40.27 18.83 8.43
C PRO A 260 39.27 17.68 8.14
N VAL A 261 38.70 17.65 6.93
CA VAL A 261 37.78 16.60 6.49
C VAL A 261 38.60 15.42 5.94
N PRO A 262 38.36 14.17 6.36
CA PRO A 262 39.05 13.01 5.80
C PRO A 262 38.74 12.84 4.31
N THR A 263 39.77 12.59 3.50
CA THR A 263 39.60 12.28 2.07
C THR A 263 39.06 10.87 1.88
N VAL A 264 38.40 10.61 0.75
CA VAL A 264 37.86 9.28 0.41
C VAL A 264 38.96 8.20 0.46
N TYR A 265 40.19 8.53 0.04
CA TYR A 265 41.37 7.65 0.09
C TYR A 265 41.77 7.25 1.53
N SER A 266 41.46 8.09 2.52
CA SER A 266 41.68 7.79 3.95
C SER A 266 40.54 7.01 4.59
N LEU A 267 39.33 7.10 4.03
CA LEU A 267 38.13 6.39 4.49
C LEU A 267 37.95 5.02 3.83
N SER A 268 38.48 4.83 2.62
CA SER A 268 38.26 3.68 1.74
C SER A 268 39.56 3.33 0.99
N PRO A 269 40.44 2.50 1.58
CA PRO A 269 41.81 2.27 1.10
C PRO A 269 41.92 1.40 -0.18
N TRP A 270 40.79 1.07 -0.80
CA TRP A 270 40.73 0.53 -2.16
C TRP A 270 40.86 1.62 -3.23
N TYR A 271 40.43 2.86 -2.93
CA TYR A 271 40.70 4.01 -3.79
C TYR A 271 42.12 4.53 -3.58
N LYS A 272 42.75 4.95 -4.68
CA LYS A 272 44.06 5.61 -4.70
C LYS A 272 43.83 7.07 -5.08
N ASP A 273 44.59 7.98 -4.50
CA ASP A 273 44.57 9.39 -4.92
C ASP A 273 45.12 9.51 -6.34
N PRO A 274 44.35 10.00 -7.33
CA PRO A 274 44.85 10.20 -8.70
C PRO A 274 45.72 11.46 -8.80
N GLY A 275 45.61 12.40 -7.85
CA GLY A 275 46.48 13.57 -7.72
C GLY A 275 46.00 14.85 -8.41
N THR A 276 45.18 14.78 -9.48
CA THR A 276 44.62 15.99 -10.12
C THR A 276 43.17 16.29 -9.70
N PRO A 277 42.75 17.58 -9.62
CA PRO A 277 41.37 17.96 -9.34
C PRO A 277 40.36 17.41 -10.36
N GLU A 278 40.76 17.33 -11.63
CA GLU A 278 39.95 16.80 -12.73
C GLU A 278 39.69 15.30 -12.56
N GLU A 279 40.69 14.54 -12.08
CA GLU A 279 40.52 13.13 -11.76
C GLU A 279 39.81 12.89 -10.41
N HIS A 280 39.93 13.81 -9.44
CA HIS A 280 39.07 13.81 -8.24
C HIS A 280 37.60 13.94 -8.61
N LEU A 281 37.27 14.87 -9.52
CA LEU A 281 35.92 15.06 -10.05
C LEU A 281 35.44 13.83 -10.86
N LYS A 282 36.31 13.25 -11.69
CA LYS A 282 36.02 12.01 -12.43
C LYS A 282 35.71 10.85 -11.47
N LEU A 283 36.50 10.67 -10.41
CA LEU A 283 36.30 9.61 -9.41
C LEU A 283 35.02 9.83 -8.60
N PHE A 284 34.66 11.08 -8.27
CA PHE A 284 33.36 11.37 -7.67
C PHE A 284 32.23 10.89 -8.58
N HIS A 285 32.26 11.24 -9.88
CA HIS A 285 31.24 10.81 -10.83
C HIS A 285 31.24 9.30 -11.11
N SER A 286 32.39 8.60 -11.08
CA SER A 286 32.44 7.13 -11.22
C SER A 286 32.14 6.35 -9.93
N SER A 287 31.99 7.05 -8.78
CA SER A 287 31.54 6.46 -7.51
C SER A 287 30.01 6.50 -7.31
N LYS A 288 29.26 7.13 -8.22
CA LYS A 288 27.82 7.30 -8.12
C LYS A 288 27.05 6.02 -8.39
N LEU A 289 26.05 5.73 -7.55
CA LEU A 289 25.09 4.63 -7.67
C LEU A 289 23.65 5.17 -7.78
N HIS A 290 22.73 4.34 -8.28
CA HIS A 290 21.33 4.70 -8.54
C HIS A 290 20.42 3.49 -8.27
N CYS A 291 19.32 3.65 -7.51
CA CYS A 291 18.56 2.49 -7.04
C CYS A 291 17.67 1.83 -8.10
N SER A 292 17.39 2.50 -9.23
CA SER A 292 16.73 1.84 -10.38
C SER A 292 17.63 0.83 -11.10
N THR A 293 18.95 0.96 -11.00
CA THR A 293 19.91 0.10 -11.69
C THR A 293 20.12 -1.17 -10.86
N PRO A 294 19.79 -2.38 -11.36
CA PRO A 294 19.91 -3.60 -10.56
C PRO A 294 21.35 -3.80 -10.04
N GLY A 295 21.53 -4.47 -8.90
CA GLY A 295 22.84 -4.73 -8.31
C GLY A 295 23.50 -3.54 -7.60
N TYR A 296 22.83 -2.37 -7.54
CA TYR A 296 23.31 -1.23 -6.75
C TYR A 296 23.45 -1.59 -5.25
N ASP A 297 22.56 -2.45 -4.77
CA ASP A 297 22.47 -2.96 -3.41
C ASP A 297 23.60 -3.96 -3.11
N GLU A 298 23.96 -4.82 -4.07
CA GLU A 298 25.15 -5.68 -3.98
C GLU A 298 26.42 -4.84 -3.72
N VAL A 299 26.66 -3.79 -4.52
CA VAL A 299 27.86 -2.94 -4.43
C VAL A 299 27.86 -2.15 -3.11
N THR A 300 26.70 -1.61 -2.75
CA THR A 300 26.52 -0.87 -1.50
C THR A 300 26.82 -1.76 -0.30
N ALA A 301 26.24 -2.97 -0.26
CA ALA A 301 26.46 -3.95 0.79
C ALA A 301 27.95 -4.33 0.93
N LEU A 302 28.63 -4.62 -0.18
CA LEU A 302 30.06 -4.96 -0.19
C LEU A 302 30.93 -3.82 0.38
N GLN A 303 30.67 -2.57 0.00
CA GLN A 303 31.40 -1.42 0.58
C GLN A 303 31.11 -1.28 2.07
N LEU A 304 29.87 -1.47 2.54
CA LEU A 304 29.54 -1.37 3.96
C LEU A 304 30.19 -2.48 4.81
N MET A 305 30.22 -3.71 4.29
CA MET A 305 30.92 -4.84 4.92
C MET A 305 32.44 -4.58 5.01
N ALA A 306 33.03 -3.99 3.96
CA ALA A 306 34.45 -3.62 3.93
C ALA A 306 34.78 -2.44 4.87
N LEU A 307 33.97 -1.38 4.83
CA LEU A 307 34.08 -0.20 5.71
C LEU A 307 33.93 -0.55 7.20
N THR A 308 33.15 -1.59 7.51
CA THR A 308 32.93 -2.09 8.86
C THR A 308 34.04 -3.02 9.32
N GLY A 309 34.56 -3.88 8.42
CA GLY A 309 35.69 -4.76 8.72
C GLY A 309 37.06 -4.07 8.75
N LEU A 310 37.17 -2.84 8.24
CA LEU A 310 38.41 -2.09 8.04
C LEU A 310 39.35 -2.07 9.28
N GLN A 311 38.86 -1.67 10.45
CA GLN A 311 39.69 -1.60 11.68
C GLN A 311 40.18 -2.98 12.15
N LYS A 312 39.48 -4.06 11.77
CA LYS A 312 39.81 -5.45 12.12
C LYS A 312 40.62 -6.15 11.01
N ASN A 313 40.99 -5.44 9.93
CA ASN A 313 41.55 -6.00 8.68
C ASN A 313 40.73 -7.20 8.15
N THR A 314 39.40 -7.04 8.08
CA THR A 314 38.48 -8.08 7.62
C THR A 314 37.38 -7.50 6.73
N ILE A 315 36.44 -8.35 6.34
CA ILE A 315 35.12 -7.99 5.81
C ILE A 315 34.13 -8.41 6.89
N ASP A 316 33.34 -7.47 7.42
CA ASP A 316 32.40 -7.73 8.51
C ASP A 316 31.00 -7.97 7.93
N ARG A 317 30.49 -9.19 8.08
CA ARG A 317 29.19 -9.61 7.54
C ARG A 317 28.03 -9.38 8.51
N ASP A 318 28.30 -9.15 9.80
CA ASP A 318 27.23 -8.95 10.78
C ASP A 318 26.55 -7.59 10.57
N LEU A 319 25.28 -7.63 10.17
CA LEU A 319 24.43 -6.45 10.03
C LEU A 319 24.45 -5.57 11.28
N ASN A 320 24.49 -6.16 12.49
CA ASN A 320 24.50 -5.38 13.72
C ASN A 320 25.80 -4.58 13.90
N ASN A 321 26.95 -5.11 13.46
CA ASN A 321 28.22 -4.38 13.40
C ASN A 321 28.13 -3.22 12.39
N VAL A 322 27.52 -3.46 11.22
CA VAL A 322 27.31 -2.44 10.17
C VAL A 322 26.42 -1.30 10.69
N MET A 323 25.25 -1.62 11.26
CA MET A 323 24.33 -0.65 11.85
C MET A 323 24.97 0.11 13.03
N ARG A 324 25.69 -0.58 13.93
CA ARG A 324 26.41 0.08 15.04
C ARG A 324 27.50 1.03 14.53
N ARG A 325 28.25 0.68 13.49
CA ARG A 325 29.21 1.60 12.85
C ARG A 325 28.48 2.80 12.22
N TRP A 326 27.38 2.55 11.51
CA TRP A 326 26.61 3.57 10.81
C TRP A 326 26.12 4.66 11.77
N VAL A 327 25.52 4.26 12.88
CA VAL A 327 25.03 5.18 13.92
C VAL A 327 26.16 5.93 14.62
N ALA A 328 27.35 5.33 14.74
CA ALA A 328 28.48 5.87 15.48
C ALA A 328 29.34 6.91 14.73
N ILE A 329 29.00 7.27 13.48
CA ILE A 329 29.81 8.22 12.67
C ILE A 329 29.01 9.42 12.13
N ASP A 330 29.75 10.48 11.82
CA ASP A 330 29.19 11.69 11.21
C ASP A 330 28.63 11.43 9.80
N SER A 331 27.58 12.16 9.47
CA SER A 331 26.83 12.04 8.21
C SER A 331 27.68 12.17 6.94
N HIS A 332 28.77 12.95 6.93
CA HIS A 332 29.65 13.05 5.76
C HIS A 332 30.41 11.75 5.44
N ARG A 333 30.42 10.78 6.37
CA ARG A 333 31.09 9.47 6.26
C ARG A 333 30.08 8.33 6.07
N LEU A 334 28.83 8.68 5.78
CA LEU A 334 27.71 7.80 5.44
C LEU A 334 27.34 7.99 3.96
N ILE A 335 26.34 7.24 3.50
CA ILE A 335 25.82 7.39 2.14
C ILE A 335 25.14 8.75 1.99
N GLU A 336 25.70 9.59 1.14
CA GLU A 336 25.13 10.86 0.71
C GLU A 336 24.16 10.61 -0.45
N ALA A 337 22.92 11.07 -0.29
CA ALA A 337 21.87 11.01 -1.30
C ALA A 337 21.73 12.37 -2.01
N HIS A 338 21.88 12.36 -3.33
CA HIS A 338 21.74 13.49 -4.23
C HIS A 338 20.37 13.42 -4.89
N LEU A 339 19.36 14.02 -4.26
CA LEU A 339 17.95 13.91 -4.66
C LEU A 339 17.61 14.91 -5.81
N PRO A 340 16.42 14.84 -6.43
CA PRO A 340 16.07 15.70 -7.57
C PRO A 340 16.09 17.19 -7.21
N GLN A 341 16.26 18.04 -8.22
CA GLN A 341 16.36 19.51 -8.03
C GLN A 341 15.15 20.13 -7.32
N LEU A 342 13.97 19.55 -7.51
CA LEU A 342 12.70 19.94 -6.91
C LEU A 342 11.94 18.71 -6.41
N ILE A 343 11.59 18.71 -5.13
CA ILE A 343 10.84 17.62 -4.47
C ILE A 343 9.55 18.21 -3.88
N PRO A 344 8.38 17.97 -4.47
CA PRO A 344 7.11 18.43 -3.90
C PRO A 344 6.82 17.78 -2.55
N LEU A 345 6.01 18.44 -1.72
CA LEU A 345 5.70 17.97 -0.36
C LEU A 345 5.00 16.59 -0.35
N SER A 346 4.38 16.16 -1.46
CA SER A 346 3.80 14.82 -1.66
C SER A 346 4.82 13.67 -1.60
N TYR A 347 6.12 13.95 -1.76
CA TYR A 347 7.21 12.98 -1.61
C TYR A 347 7.81 12.94 -0.20
N ILE A 348 7.38 13.82 0.69
CA ILE A 348 7.73 13.74 2.11
C ILE A 348 6.90 12.60 2.73
N ASP A 349 7.60 11.69 3.38
CA ASP A 349 7.06 10.52 4.08
C ASP A 349 6.73 10.89 5.53
N HIS A 350 7.68 11.52 6.22
CA HIS A 350 7.53 12.02 7.59
C HIS A 350 8.36 13.29 7.84
N VAL A 351 7.88 14.18 8.71
CA VAL A 351 8.66 15.29 9.29
C VAL A 351 8.73 15.16 10.80
N TYR A 352 9.94 15.14 11.36
CA TYR A 352 10.18 15.12 12.81
C TYR A 352 10.77 16.46 13.30
N MET A 353 10.36 16.89 14.49
CA MET A 353 10.86 18.12 15.11
C MET A 353 10.67 18.14 16.64
N PRO A 354 11.58 18.74 17.43
CA PRO A 354 11.40 18.96 18.86
C PRO A 354 10.22 19.92 19.16
N LYS A 355 9.65 19.82 20.36
CA LYS A 355 8.47 20.61 20.77
C LYS A 355 8.69 22.12 20.65
N ASN A 356 9.86 22.60 21.11
CA ASN A 356 10.18 24.02 21.09
C ASN A 356 10.61 24.52 19.70
N VAL A 357 11.10 23.64 18.82
CA VAL A 357 11.36 23.96 17.42
C VAL A 357 10.05 24.19 16.68
N PHE A 358 9.05 23.30 16.85
CA PHE A 358 7.70 23.55 16.30
C PHE A 358 7.09 24.85 16.83
N ALA A 359 7.22 25.12 18.13
CA ALA A 359 6.73 26.37 18.74
C ALA A 359 7.49 27.63 18.27
N SER A 360 8.68 27.49 17.67
CA SER A 360 9.45 28.60 17.07
C SER A 360 8.98 28.97 15.66
N LEU A 361 8.20 28.11 14.99
CA LEU A 361 7.66 28.37 13.66
C LEU A 361 6.57 29.44 13.73
N THR A 362 6.39 30.24 12.67
CA THR A 362 5.29 31.20 12.59
C THR A 362 3.92 30.50 12.72
N PRO A 363 2.88 31.18 13.24
CA PRO A 363 1.54 30.58 13.38
C PRO A 363 0.95 30.04 12.07
N ASN A 364 1.28 30.67 10.93
CA ASN A 364 0.89 30.19 9.61
C ASN A 364 1.61 28.87 9.26
N ALA A 365 2.91 28.77 9.47
CA ALA A 365 3.66 27.53 9.27
C ALA A 365 3.17 26.40 10.21
N GLN A 366 2.88 26.72 11.48
CA GLN A 366 2.30 25.75 12.43
C GLN A 366 0.93 25.22 12.00
N ALA A 367 0.13 26.00 11.27
CA ALA A 367 -1.11 25.55 10.65
C ALA A 367 -0.84 24.69 9.40
N GLN A 368 0.00 25.18 8.47
CA GLN A 368 0.36 24.48 7.24
C GLN A 368 0.99 23.10 7.49
N VAL A 369 1.80 22.93 8.54
CA VAL A 369 2.33 21.59 8.93
C VAL A 369 1.20 20.60 9.24
N LYS A 370 0.16 21.05 9.95
CA LYS A 370 -0.97 20.19 10.35
C LYS A 370 -1.92 19.92 9.18
N GLU A 371 -2.06 20.88 8.27
CA GLU A 371 -2.90 20.79 7.07
C GLU A 371 -2.27 19.88 6.00
N ILE A 372 -0.98 20.03 5.75
CA ILE A 372 -0.26 19.33 4.68
C ILE A 372 0.21 17.93 5.13
N PHE A 373 0.56 17.76 6.42
CA PHE A 373 1.09 16.51 6.97
C PHE A 373 0.24 15.95 8.13
N PRO A 374 -1.10 15.85 8.03
CA PRO A 374 -1.99 15.55 9.16
C PRO A 374 -1.64 14.26 9.91
N TYR A 375 -1.10 13.26 9.21
CA TYR A 375 -0.64 11.98 9.77
C TYR A 375 0.88 11.77 9.66
N SER A 376 1.59 12.64 8.95
CA SER A 376 3.01 12.51 8.57
C SER A 376 3.92 13.56 9.23
N HIS A 377 3.49 14.18 10.33
CA HIS A 377 4.35 14.99 11.19
C HIS A 377 4.43 14.43 12.61
N LYS A 378 5.60 14.54 13.24
CA LYS A 378 5.86 14.08 14.61
C LYS A 378 6.60 15.16 15.40
N ILE A 379 5.83 15.90 16.19
CA ILE A 379 6.36 16.79 17.23
C ILE A 379 6.75 15.91 18.42
N THR A 380 8.03 15.84 18.75
CA THR A 380 8.52 15.01 19.87
C THR A 380 8.32 15.72 21.21
N ARG A 381 8.54 15.01 22.32
CA ARG A 381 8.51 15.62 23.66
C ARG A 381 9.80 16.35 24.03
N ASP A 382 10.84 16.25 23.19
CA ASP A 382 12.16 16.80 23.44
C ASP A 382 12.18 18.33 23.35
N ILE A 383 13.15 18.92 24.04
CA ILE A 383 13.45 20.34 24.03
C ILE A 383 14.94 20.48 23.77
N VAL A 384 15.31 21.18 22.70
CA VAL A 384 16.71 21.43 22.30
C VAL A 384 17.07 22.89 22.55
N ASP A 385 18.30 23.20 22.97
CA ASP A 385 18.69 24.59 23.22
C ASP A 385 18.91 25.34 21.89
N LEU A 386 18.06 26.33 21.62
CA LEU A 386 18.09 27.14 20.41
C LEU A 386 19.17 28.25 20.44
N ASN A 387 19.83 28.46 21.58
CA ASN A 387 20.86 29.48 21.75
C ASN A 387 22.29 28.95 21.51
N ILE A 388 22.45 27.63 21.37
CA ILE A 388 23.76 27.00 21.12
C ILE A 388 24.08 27.05 19.62
N GLU A 389 25.20 27.69 19.26
CA GLU A 389 25.71 27.69 17.90
C GLU A 389 26.14 26.28 17.47
N MET A 390 25.65 25.83 16.33
CA MET A 390 25.78 24.44 15.88
C MET A 390 26.98 24.30 14.93
N MET A 391 28.12 23.80 15.44
CA MET A 391 29.33 23.63 14.64
C MET A 391 29.31 22.34 13.81
N ALA A 392 29.85 22.39 12.59
CA ALA A 392 30.09 21.21 11.79
C ALA A 392 31.10 20.26 12.48
N PHE A 393 30.83 18.96 12.44
CA PHE A 393 31.68 17.89 13.00
C PHE A 393 31.89 17.91 14.54
N SER A 394 31.23 18.79 15.30
CA SER A 394 31.20 18.66 16.76
C SER A 394 30.33 17.48 17.21
N LYS A 395 30.38 17.13 18.49
CA LYS A 395 29.31 16.32 19.10
C LYS A 395 28.05 17.19 19.25
N PRO A 396 26.84 16.60 19.18
CA PRO A 396 25.62 17.29 19.60
C PRO A 396 25.72 17.66 21.09
N ASP A 397 25.09 18.76 21.48
CA ASP A 397 24.98 19.15 22.88
C ASP A 397 24.02 18.21 23.66
N PRO A 398 24.06 18.19 25.01
CA PRO A 398 23.27 17.26 25.81
C PRO A 398 21.74 17.32 25.61
N SER A 399 21.18 18.45 25.13
CA SER A 399 19.75 18.56 24.83
C SER A 399 19.39 17.84 23.52
N ARG A 400 20.30 17.82 22.55
CA ARG A 400 20.10 17.19 21.23
C ARG A 400 20.39 15.70 21.18
N VAL A 401 21.17 15.16 22.12
CA VAL A 401 21.50 13.72 22.18
C VAL A 401 20.23 12.85 22.15
N LYS A 402 19.27 13.10 23.05
CA LYS A 402 18.03 12.30 23.15
C LYS A 402 17.18 12.36 21.89
N TYR A 403 17.03 13.55 21.31
CA TYR A 403 16.31 13.73 20.06
C TYR A 403 17.01 13.01 18.90
N GLN A 404 18.35 13.06 18.84
CA GLN A 404 19.11 12.32 17.83
C GLN A 404 18.98 10.80 18.01
N GLU A 405 19.01 10.29 19.25
CA GLU A 405 18.77 8.88 19.57
C GLU A 405 17.38 8.42 19.14
N TYR A 406 16.34 9.21 19.43
CA TYR A 406 14.98 8.96 18.93
C TYR A 406 14.90 8.93 17.40
N ILE A 407 15.50 9.92 16.71
CA ILE A 407 15.56 9.93 15.23
C ILE A 407 16.29 8.69 14.68
N ILE A 408 17.36 8.23 15.34
CA ILE A 408 18.05 7.00 14.96
C ILE A 408 17.13 5.78 15.11
N GLU A 409 16.36 5.69 16.19
CA GLU A 409 15.38 4.62 16.41
C GLU A 409 14.27 4.62 15.35
N GLN A 410 13.68 5.78 15.05
CA GLN A 410 12.59 5.89 14.05
C GLN A 410 13.04 5.63 12.61
N LEU A 411 14.32 5.84 12.29
CA LEU A 411 14.87 5.73 10.93
C LEU A 411 15.71 4.46 10.68
N GLN A 412 15.77 3.54 11.66
CA GLN A 412 16.27 2.20 11.40
C GLN A 412 15.22 1.40 10.61
N PRO A 413 15.58 0.81 9.45
CA PRO A 413 14.68 -0.09 8.73
C PRO A 413 14.27 -1.27 9.60
N ASP A 414 12.97 -1.44 9.86
CA ASP A 414 12.49 -2.66 10.49
C ASP A 414 12.56 -3.81 9.48
N LEU A 415 13.52 -4.69 9.70
CA LEU A 415 13.75 -5.84 8.85
C LEU A 415 12.70 -6.92 9.02
N ARG A 416 12.13 -7.06 10.22
CA ARG A 416 11.01 -7.97 10.48
C ARG A 416 9.79 -7.56 9.67
N ASN A 417 9.67 -6.27 9.31
CA ASN A 417 8.62 -5.76 8.43
C ASN A 417 8.78 -6.19 6.96
N GLU A 418 8.49 -7.45 6.67
CA GLU A 418 8.02 -7.91 5.36
C GLU A 418 6.57 -7.43 5.12
N ALA A 419 6.37 -6.11 5.08
CA ALA A 419 5.19 -5.54 4.44
C ALA A 419 5.24 -5.94 2.95
N VAL A 420 4.12 -6.40 2.39
CA VAL A 420 4.05 -6.98 1.04
C VAL A 420 4.19 -5.89 -0.04
N TYR A 421 5.41 -5.41 -0.25
CA TYR A 421 5.82 -4.90 -1.54
C TYR A 421 5.74 -6.06 -2.54
N SER A 422 4.96 -5.87 -3.61
CA SER A 422 4.68 -6.91 -4.61
C SER A 422 5.95 -7.61 -5.07
N SER A 423 6.09 -8.90 -4.72
CA SER A 423 7.30 -9.72 -4.92
C SER A 423 7.68 -9.97 -6.38
N PHE A 424 6.86 -9.47 -7.30
CA PHE A 424 6.95 -9.59 -8.76
C PHE A 424 7.98 -8.65 -9.41
N LEU A 425 8.12 -7.43 -8.87
CA LEU A 425 8.95 -6.34 -9.43
C LEU A 425 9.58 -5.56 -8.26
N ASN A 426 10.35 -6.26 -7.43
CA ASN A 426 10.97 -5.71 -6.21
C ASN A 426 11.88 -4.50 -6.47
N THR A 427 11.37 -3.27 -6.39
CA THR A 427 12.14 -2.03 -6.12
C THR A 427 13.34 -1.71 -7.03
N PHE A 428 13.42 -2.28 -8.23
CA PHE A 428 14.37 -1.92 -9.29
C PHE A 428 13.62 -1.39 -10.52
N GLY A 429 14.29 -0.64 -11.40
CA GLY A 429 13.65 0.10 -12.49
C GLY A 429 13.28 1.53 -12.14
N THR A 430 13.11 2.36 -13.16
CA THR A 430 12.86 3.81 -13.03
C THR A 430 11.41 4.08 -12.65
N THR A 431 11.19 5.04 -11.74
CA THR A 431 9.86 5.57 -11.37
C THR A 431 9.85 7.08 -11.53
N ILE A 432 8.91 7.59 -12.33
CA ILE A 432 8.78 9.02 -12.66
C ILE A 432 7.39 9.32 -13.24
N THR A 433 6.83 10.49 -12.93
CA THR A 433 5.66 11.01 -13.65
C THR A 433 6.12 12.03 -14.69
N VAL A 434 5.79 11.78 -15.97
CA VAL A 434 6.18 12.62 -17.10
C VAL A 434 5.12 13.72 -17.30
N PRO A 435 5.50 15.01 -17.40
CA PRO A 435 4.56 16.10 -17.54
C PRO A 435 3.92 16.14 -18.93
N ALA A 436 2.68 16.63 -19.01
CA ALA A 436 1.99 16.86 -20.28
C ALA A 436 2.76 17.89 -21.11
N THR A 437 3.34 17.43 -22.21
CA THR A 437 4.28 18.19 -23.06
C THR A 437 4.00 18.00 -24.55
N ASN A 438 2.84 17.44 -24.92
CA ASN A 438 2.48 17.14 -26.31
C ASN A 438 3.60 16.36 -27.06
N PHE A 439 4.27 15.46 -26.32
CA PHE A 439 5.43 14.67 -26.77
C PHE A 439 6.70 15.48 -27.14
N GLU A 440 6.73 16.79 -26.93
CA GLU A 440 7.87 17.67 -27.28
C GLU A 440 9.11 17.46 -26.40
N SER A 441 8.93 16.99 -25.16
CA SER A 441 10.00 16.83 -24.16
C SER A 441 10.17 15.36 -23.73
N PRO A 442 10.80 14.51 -24.55
CA PRO A 442 11.13 13.15 -24.15
C PRO A 442 12.21 13.13 -23.07
N LEU A 443 12.10 12.12 -22.21
CA LEU A 443 12.92 11.92 -21.04
C LEU A 443 13.58 10.54 -21.09
N ALA A 444 14.91 10.51 -21.11
CA ALA A 444 15.68 9.27 -21.04
C ALA A 444 15.59 8.63 -19.65
N ILE A 445 15.47 7.30 -19.59
CA ILE A 445 15.60 6.56 -18.32
C ILE A 445 17.09 6.33 -17.96
N THR A 446 17.35 5.90 -16.72
CA THR A 446 18.71 5.78 -16.15
C THR A 446 19.61 4.77 -16.86
N MET A 447 19.06 3.73 -17.49
CA MET A 447 19.79 2.57 -18.00
C MET A 447 19.55 2.36 -19.50
N THR A 448 20.61 2.08 -20.25
CA THR A 448 20.56 1.81 -21.69
C THR A 448 20.46 0.30 -22.02
N ILE A 449 20.20 -0.01 -23.28
CA ILE A 449 20.09 -1.40 -23.75
C ILE A 449 21.45 -2.11 -23.63
N SER A 450 22.56 -1.49 -24.04
CA SER A 450 23.91 -2.08 -23.88
C SER A 450 24.28 -2.28 -22.41
N GLN A 451 24.01 -1.30 -21.54
CA GLN A 451 24.30 -1.39 -20.10
C GLN A 451 23.56 -2.57 -19.43
N SER A 452 22.30 -2.79 -19.80
CA SER A 452 21.53 -3.94 -19.31
C SER A 452 22.02 -5.28 -19.88
N TYR A 453 22.61 -5.28 -21.08
CA TYR A 453 23.17 -6.46 -21.74
C TYR A 453 24.51 -6.88 -21.12
N ASP A 454 25.39 -5.91 -20.84
CA ASP A 454 26.66 -6.14 -20.13
C ASP A 454 26.41 -6.73 -18.74
N GLN A 455 25.44 -6.19 -18.00
CA GLN A 455 25.04 -6.73 -16.70
C GLN A 455 24.45 -8.15 -16.80
N TYR A 456 23.67 -8.44 -17.84
CA TYR A 456 23.13 -9.78 -18.10
C TYR A 456 24.25 -10.81 -18.36
N HIS A 457 25.22 -10.47 -19.22
CA HIS A 457 26.38 -11.33 -19.50
C HIS A 457 27.26 -11.57 -18.28
N ALA A 458 27.56 -10.52 -17.51
CA ALA A 458 28.34 -10.62 -16.28
C ALA A 458 27.71 -11.58 -15.24
N ARG A 459 26.38 -11.75 -15.27
CA ARG A 459 25.65 -12.66 -14.38
C ARG A 459 25.53 -14.09 -14.91
N LYS A 460 25.40 -14.29 -16.23
CA LYS A 460 25.22 -15.62 -16.85
C LYS A 460 26.54 -16.37 -17.09
N GLY A 461 27.63 -15.66 -17.32
CA GLY A 461 28.92 -16.24 -17.67
C GLY A 461 28.98 -16.76 -19.12
N SER A 462 30.20 -17.02 -19.61
CA SER A 462 30.49 -17.31 -21.02
C SER A 462 30.08 -18.72 -21.51
N THR A 463 29.14 -19.40 -20.84
CA THR A 463 28.85 -20.83 -21.03
C THR A 463 27.54 -21.14 -21.78
N THR A 464 26.70 -20.15 -22.08
CA THR A 464 25.47 -20.35 -22.88
C THR A 464 25.71 -20.10 -24.37
N SER A 465 25.61 -21.15 -25.18
CA SER A 465 25.95 -21.14 -26.63
C SER A 465 24.94 -20.44 -27.54
N ASN A 466 23.87 -19.86 -26.98
CA ASN A 466 23.05 -18.82 -27.61
C ASN A 466 22.25 -18.11 -26.51
N PRO A 467 22.63 -16.90 -26.05
CA PRO A 467 21.67 -16.04 -25.37
C PRO A 467 20.56 -15.69 -26.37
N GLY A 468 19.30 -15.79 -25.93
CA GLY A 468 18.18 -15.27 -26.71
C GLY A 468 18.41 -13.78 -26.93
N ASN A 469 18.59 -13.35 -28.17
CA ASN A 469 19.09 -12.00 -28.48
C ASN A 469 18.03 -10.89 -28.27
N SER A 470 16.97 -11.18 -27.52
CA SER A 470 15.74 -10.42 -27.39
C SER A 470 15.82 -9.43 -26.24
N VAL A 471 15.34 -8.21 -26.45
CA VAL A 471 15.25 -7.19 -25.41
C VAL A 471 13.81 -7.09 -24.94
N TYR A 472 13.59 -7.06 -23.63
CA TYR A 472 12.28 -6.89 -23.01
C TYR A 472 12.30 -5.60 -22.19
N ILE A 473 11.40 -4.67 -22.51
CA ILE A 473 11.22 -3.44 -21.74
C ILE A 473 9.86 -3.54 -21.04
N TYR A 474 9.90 -3.80 -19.74
CA TYR A 474 8.72 -3.80 -18.88
C TYR A 474 8.54 -2.41 -18.27
N PHE A 475 7.28 -1.97 -18.13
CA PHE A 475 6.94 -0.74 -17.44
C PHE A 475 5.48 -0.77 -16.96
N GLU A 476 5.20 -0.12 -15.86
CA GLU A 476 3.84 0.13 -15.38
C GLU A 476 3.50 1.60 -15.65
N ALA A 477 2.31 1.88 -16.21
CA ALA A 477 1.85 3.25 -16.42
C ALA A 477 0.41 3.43 -15.92
N MET A 478 0.18 4.54 -15.21
CA MET A 478 -1.13 5.04 -14.78
C MET A 478 -1.46 6.30 -15.57
N GLY A 479 -2.63 6.31 -16.21
CA GLY A 479 -3.00 7.26 -17.25
C GLY A 479 -2.81 6.72 -18.67
N SER A 480 -2.86 7.61 -19.66
CA SER A 480 -2.81 7.30 -21.10
C SER A 480 -2.30 8.52 -21.88
N ASP A 481 -2.25 8.45 -23.22
CA ASP A 481 -1.70 9.51 -24.08
C ASP A 481 -0.19 9.73 -23.87
N PHE A 482 0.59 8.67 -24.12
CA PHE A 482 2.05 8.67 -23.95
C PHE A 482 2.76 7.83 -25.01
N MET A 483 4.09 7.99 -25.13
CA MET A 483 4.93 7.12 -25.95
C MET A 483 6.09 6.57 -25.12
N LEU A 484 6.38 5.29 -25.35
CA LEU A 484 7.72 4.74 -25.13
C LEU A 484 8.49 4.91 -26.45
N LEU A 485 9.65 5.55 -26.39
CA LEU A 485 10.52 5.81 -27.54
C LEU A 485 11.85 5.11 -27.35
N LEU A 486 12.39 4.48 -28.39
CA LEU A 486 13.78 4.05 -28.43
C LEU A 486 14.53 4.80 -29.52
N THR A 487 15.80 5.13 -29.25
CA THR A 487 16.67 5.82 -30.20
C THR A 487 18.10 5.26 -30.20
N ASP A 488 18.81 5.48 -31.31
CA ASP A 488 20.25 5.23 -31.46
C ASP A 488 21.11 6.30 -30.77
N GLN A 489 20.58 7.50 -30.60
CA GLN A 489 21.28 8.66 -30.02
C GLN A 489 20.53 9.23 -28.81
N GLN A 490 21.27 9.72 -27.81
CA GLN A 490 20.69 10.38 -26.64
C GLN A 490 20.08 11.73 -27.04
N THR A 491 18.74 11.80 -27.17
CA THR A 491 18.03 13.03 -27.55
C THR A 491 17.82 13.95 -26.35
N ASP A 492 18.55 15.06 -26.28
CA ASP A 492 18.21 16.17 -25.37
C ASP A 492 16.87 16.79 -25.76
N SER A 493 16.08 17.18 -24.75
CA SER A 493 14.67 17.59 -24.84
C SER A 493 14.43 18.99 -25.46
N SER A 494 15.13 19.32 -26.55
CA SER A 494 15.10 20.65 -27.16
C SER A 494 15.23 20.69 -28.69
N ASN A 495 15.52 19.57 -29.36
CA ASN A 495 15.25 19.37 -30.81
C ASN A 495 15.41 17.90 -31.20
N LEU A 496 14.30 17.23 -31.53
CA LEU A 496 14.29 15.90 -32.12
C LEU A 496 14.66 16.00 -33.60
N LYS A 497 15.78 15.39 -34.00
CA LYS A 497 16.33 15.51 -35.36
C LYS A 497 15.79 14.40 -36.26
N GLU A 498 15.54 14.72 -37.53
CA GLU A 498 15.17 13.74 -38.57
C GLU A 498 16.26 12.69 -38.85
N THR A 499 17.49 12.90 -38.37
CA THR A 499 18.67 12.03 -38.54
C THR A 499 18.86 11.01 -37.41
N VAL A 500 17.88 10.84 -36.52
CA VAL A 500 17.90 9.90 -35.40
C VAL A 500 17.02 8.71 -35.76
N ASN A 501 17.47 7.49 -35.47
CA ASN A 501 16.64 6.30 -35.62
C ASN A 501 15.60 6.26 -34.49
N TYR A 502 14.34 6.00 -34.83
CA TYR A 502 13.25 5.94 -33.86
C TYR A 502 12.54 4.58 -33.90
N LEU A 503 12.25 4.02 -32.74
CA LEU A 503 11.09 3.15 -32.54
C LEU A 503 10.11 3.89 -31.62
N ASN A 504 8.89 4.10 -32.06
CA ASN A 504 7.84 4.82 -31.35
C ASN A 504 6.68 3.87 -31.06
N CYS A 505 6.42 3.64 -29.77
CA CYS A 505 5.28 2.87 -29.27
C CYS A 505 4.31 3.82 -28.56
N TYR A 506 3.28 4.27 -29.28
CA TYR A 506 2.27 5.19 -28.79
C TYR A 506 1.10 4.47 -28.13
N ILE A 507 0.77 4.90 -26.91
CA ILE A 507 -0.41 4.51 -26.15
C ILE A 507 -1.43 5.65 -26.20
N ALA A 508 -2.54 5.38 -26.90
CA ALA A 508 -3.62 6.34 -27.12
C ALA A 508 -4.31 6.76 -25.81
N PRO A 509 -4.91 7.96 -25.73
CA PRO A 509 -5.78 8.35 -24.63
C PRO A 509 -6.93 7.36 -24.47
N PHE A 510 -7.36 7.12 -23.23
CA PHE A 510 -8.67 6.52 -23.00
C PHE A 510 -9.75 7.41 -23.66
N PRO A 511 -10.70 6.83 -24.41
CA PRO A 511 -11.59 7.61 -25.25
C PRO A 511 -12.52 8.49 -24.41
N SER A 512 -12.48 9.80 -24.65
CA SER A 512 -13.37 10.76 -23.99
C SER A 512 -14.84 10.39 -24.22
N THR A 513 -15.60 10.36 -23.14
CA THR A 513 -17.00 9.97 -23.19
C THR A 513 -17.93 11.13 -23.55
N ASP A 514 -17.50 12.38 -23.37
CA ASP A 514 -18.28 13.58 -23.68
C ASP A 514 -18.20 14.00 -25.16
N ASP A 515 -17.19 13.54 -25.92
CA ASP A 515 -17.02 13.90 -27.34
C ASP A 515 -18.20 13.38 -28.21
N PRO A 516 -18.99 14.23 -28.87
CA PRO A 516 -20.11 13.79 -29.70
C PRO A 516 -19.68 13.03 -30.98
N GLU A 517 -18.44 13.18 -31.45
CA GLU A 517 -17.90 12.54 -32.66
C GLU A 517 -16.91 11.40 -32.30
N TYR A 518 -17.42 10.36 -31.63
CA TYR A 518 -16.62 9.24 -31.11
C TYR A 518 -15.70 8.59 -32.15
N HIS A 519 -14.40 8.90 -32.02
CA HIS A 519 -13.33 8.29 -32.78
C HIS A 519 -12.28 7.73 -31.82
N GLU A 520 -12.29 6.41 -31.61
CA GLU A 520 -11.21 5.74 -30.88
C GLU A 520 -9.88 6.02 -31.60
N ILE A 521 -8.92 6.58 -30.87
CA ILE A 521 -7.57 6.86 -31.37
C ILE A 521 -6.76 5.55 -31.32
N PRO A 522 -6.06 5.16 -32.40
CA PRO A 522 -5.23 3.95 -32.40
C PRO A 522 -3.98 4.12 -31.54
N SER A 523 -3.74 3.18 -30.63
CA SER A 523 -2.38 2.92 -30.13
C SER A 523 -1.58 2.26 -31.24
N TYR A 524 -0.31 2.59 -31.42
CA TYR A 524 0.46 2.16 -32.59
C TYR A 524 1.96 1.94 -32.33
N ILE A 525 2.60 1.19 -33.23
CA ILE A 525 4.06 1.10 -33.35
C ILE A 525 4.48 1.68 -34.71
N ASN A 526 5.51 2.53 -34.73
CA ASN A 526 6.07 3.11 -35.95
C ASN A 526 7.56 3.48 -35.80
N ASN A 527 8.26 3.81 -36.88
CA ASN A 527 9.68 4.19 -36.89
C ASN A 527 9.93 5.70 -37.10
N THR A 528 9.14 6.57 -36.45
CA THR A 528 9.13 8.03 -36.73
C THR A 528 9.19 8.90 -35.48
N PRO A 529 9.78 10.12 -35.57
CA PRO A 529 9.88 11.04 -34.45
C PRO A 529 8.50 11.43 -33.89
N PRO A 530 8.41 11.74 -32.57
CA PRO A 530 7.19 12.25 -31.95
C PRO A 530 6.55 13.46 -32.64
N SER A 531 7.35 14.34 -33.24
CA SER A 531 6.89 15.59 -33.88
C SER A 531 5.93 15.39 -35.06
N VAL A 532 5.86 14.19 -35.66
CA VAL A 532 4.90 13.88 -36.75
C VAL A 532 3.63 13.14 -36.26
N HIS A 533 3.43 13.00 -34.95
CA HIS A 533 2.32 12.27 -34.34
C HIS A 533 0.94 12.61 -34.93
N GLU A 534 0.56 13.90 -34.90
CA GLU A 534 -0.69 14.42 -35.45
C GLU A 534 -0.92 14.04 -36.92
N VAL A 535 0.16 14.09 -37.71
CA VAL A 535 0.14 13.74 -39.14
C VAL A 535 -0.10 12.25 -39.33
N TYR A 536 0.45 11.41 -38.44
CA TYR A 536 0.29 9.96 -38.47
C TYR A 536 -1.06 9.47 -37.94
N LEU A 537 -1.61 10.13 -36.90
CA LEU A 537 -3.00 9.91 -36.47
C LEU A 537 -3.99 10.31 -37.58
N THR A 538 -3.89 11.54 -38.09
CA THR A 538 -4.78 12.08 -39.13
C THR A 538 -4.76 11.22 -40.40
N ARG A 539 -3.59 10.73 -40.82
CA ARG A 539 -3.44 9.95 -42.07
C ARG A 539 -3.51 8.43 -41.86
N ARG A 540 -3.57 7.94 -40.61
CA ARG A 540 -3.54 6.52 -40.21
C ARG A 540 -2.43 5.69 -40.90
N ARG A 541 -1.18 6.18 -40.86
CA ARG A 541 -0.01 5.62 -41.59
C ARG A 541 1.01 4.86 -40.72
N PHE A 542 0.56 4.24 -39.64
CA PHE A 542 1.42 3.45 -38.73
C PHE A 542 1.77 2.06 -39.30
N LYS A 543 2.96 1.55 -38.96
CA LYS A 543 3.45 0.19 -39.30
C LYS A 543 2.52 -0.91 -38.76
N ILE A 544 2.03 -0.74 -37.52
CA ILE A 544 0.90 -1.48 -36.95
C ILE A 544 0.18 -0.59 -35.93
N GLY A 545 -1.14 -0.73 -35.79
CA GLY A 545 -1.91 0.00 -34.78
C GLY A 545 -3.29 -0.59 -34.55
N SER A 546 -3.89 -0.30 -33.39
CA SER A 546 -5.21 -0.78 -33.01
C SER A 546 -5.94 0.18 -32.08
N ASN A 547 -7.17 0.53 -32.47
CA ASN A 547 -8.16 1.18 -31.63
C ASN A 547 -8.56 0.32 -30.42
N MET A 548 -8.34 -1.01 -30.49
CA MET A 548 -8.75 -1.96 -29.47
C MET A 548 -7.69 -2.14 -28.37
N PHE A 549 -6.48 -1.60 -28.50
CA PHE A 549 -5.34 -1.96 -27.63
C PHE A 549 -5.58 -1.68 -26.13
N HIS A 550 -6.35 -0.66 -25.77
CA HIS A 550 -6.74 -0.38 -24.38
C HIS A 550 -8.21 -0.65 -24.04
N LYS A 551 -8.96 -1.31 -24.94
CA LYS A 551 -10.43 -1.37 -24.86
C LYS A 551 -10.92 -2.38 -23.82
N GLY A 552 -10.95 -1.96 -22.57
CA GLY A 552 -11.36 -2.76 -21.41
C GLY A 552 -10.38 -2.72 -20.24
N CYS A 553 -9.22 -2.09 -20.39
CA CYS A 553 -8.33 -1.81 -19.27
C CYS A 553 -8.99 -0.83 -18.29
N ASN A 554 -8.67 -0.92 -17.00
CA ASN A 554 -9.02 0.12 -16.04
C ASN A 554 -8.09 1.34 -16.23
N TRP A 555 -8.63 2.56 -16.18
CA TRP A 555 -7.87 3.79 -16.43
C TRP A 555 -7.39 4.49 -15.15
N ASP A 556 -8.03 4.20 -14.02
CA ASP A 556 -7.67 4.65 -12.66
C ASP A 556 -6.56 3.79 -12.00
N ASP A 557 -5.85 2.94 -12.74
CA ASP A 557 -4.92 1.94 -12.19
C ASP A 557 -3.61 1.86 -13.00
N TYR A 558 -2.58 1.24 -12.43
CA TYR A 558 -1.34 0.95 -13.14
C TYR A 558 -1.53 -0.25 -14.06
N ILE A 559 -1.39 -0.02 -15.38
CA ILE A 559 -1.36 -1.08 -16.38
C ILE A 559 0.10 -1.51 -16.57
N LEU A 560 0.36 -2.83 -16.49
CA LEU A 560 1.66 -3.40 -16.85
C LEU A 560 1.76 -3.57 -18.37
N TYR A 561 2.85 -3.10 -18.95
CA TYR A 561 3.21 -3.21 -20.35
C TYR A 561 4.50 -4.02 -20.52
N CYS A 562 4.67 -4.62 -21.70
CA CYS A 562 5.93 -5.19 -22.14
C CYS A 562 6.13 -4.89 -23.63
N LEU A 563 7.21 -4.19 -23.96
CA LEU A 563 7.72 -4.08 -25.33
C LEU A 563 8.84 -5.11 -25.51
N LYS A 564 8.61 -6.09 -26.37
CA LYS A 564 9.60 -7.10 -26.77
C LYS A 564 10.22 -6.71 -28.12
N LEU A 565 11.55 -6.73 -28.20
CA LEU A 565 12.32 -6.62 -29.43
C LEU A 565 12.99 -7.97 -29.73
N GLU A 566 13.08 -8.33 -31.00
CA GLU A 566 13.91 -9.43 -31.49
C GLU A 566 14.84 -8.89 -32.60
N PRO A 567 15.99 -8.25 -32.24
CA PRO A 567 16.83 -7.53 -33.19
C PRO A 567 17.33 -8.34 -34.39
N ARG A 568 17.56 -9.66 -34.22
CA ARG A 568 17.97 -10.55 -35.33
C ARG A 568 16.86 -10.84 -36.35
N SER A 569 15.59 -10.73 -35.97
CA SER A 569 14.43 -10.95 -36.86
C SER A 569 13.75 -9.66 -37.30
N GLY A 570 14.12 -8.52 -36.70
CA GLY A 570 13.45 -7.24 -36.90
C GLY A 570 12.06 -7.15 -36.25
N ARG A 571 11.66 -8.15 -35.46
CA ARG A 571 10.31 -8.23 -34.88
C ARG A 571 10.19 -7.38 -33.61
N VAL A 572 9.05 -6.69 -33.50
CA VAL A 572 8.66 -5.86 -32.36
C VAL A 572 7.24 -6.24 -31.96
N SER A 573 7.04 -6.56 -30.68
CA SER A 573 5.75 -6.95 -30.11
C SER A 573 5.48 -6.11 -28.85
N LEU A 574 4.39 -5.34 -28.83
CA LEU A 574 3.91 -4.60 -27.65
C LEU A 574 2.69 -5.30 -27.05
N LEU A 575 2.76 -5.57 -25.75
CA LEU A 575 1.77 -6.29 -24.95
C LEU A 575 1.40 -5.48 -23.70
N HIS A 576 0.24 -5.79 -23.11
CA HIS A 576 -0.14 -5.38 -21.75
C HIS A 576 -0.70 -6.56 -20.95
N GLY A 577 -0.85 -6.40 -19.63
CA GLY A 577 -1.31 -7.46 -18.74
C GLY A 577 -1.66 -7.02 -17.32
N GLY A 578 -1.51 -7.94 -16.37
CA GLY A 578 -2.13 -7.84 -15.04
C GLY A 578 -3.63 -8.20 -15.07
N GLU A 579 -4.37 -7.92 -13.99
CA GLU A 579 -5.81 -8.21 -13.90
C GLU A 579 -6.65 -7.43 -14.93
N SER A 580 -6.20 -6.24 -15.33
CA SER A 580 -6.77 -5.48 -16.46
C SER A 580 -6.67 -6.22 -17.80
N GLY A 581 -5.71 -7.14 -17.96
CA GLY A 581 -5.50 -7.95 -19.16
C GLY A 581 -6.57 -9.03 -19.41
N ILE A 582 -7.47 -9.28 -18.44
CA ILE A 582 -8.59 -10.24 -18.59
C ILE A 582 -9.50 -9.86 -19.78
N TYR A 583 -9.61 -8.56 -20.07
CA TYR A 583 -10.62 -8.03 -21.01
C TYR A 583 -10.13 -7.89 -22.45
N ASN A 584 -8.82 -7.89 -22.70
CA ASN A 584 -8.27 -7.64 -24.02
C ASN A 584 -6.95 -8.39 -24.28
N SER A 585 -6.91 -9.15 -25.37
CA SER A 585 -5.73 -9.90 -25.84
C SER A 585 -5.10 -9.30 -27.12
N THR A 586 -5.31 -8.00 -27.37
CA THR A 586 -4.69 -7.32 -28.51
C THR A 586 -3.18 -7.18 -28.26
N ILE A 587 -2.38 -7.82 -29.10
CA ILE A 587 -0.92 -7.60 -29.20
C ILE A 587 -0.68 -6.77 -30.45
N LEU A 588 0.15 -5.73 -30.36
CA LEU A 588 0.65 -5.01 -31.53
C LEU A 588 1.98 -5.64 -31.94
N GLU A 589 1.97 -6.49 -32.97
CA GLU A 589 3.17 -7.13 -33.49
C GLU A 589 3.47 -6.68 -34.93
N CYS A 590 4.73 -6.38 -35.22
CA CYS A 590 5.20 -6.01 -36.55
C CYS A 590 6.67 -6.40 -36.76
N THR A 591 7.16 -6.25 -37.99
CA THR A 591 8.55 -6.53 -38.35
C THR A 591 9.12 -5.39 -39.19
N PHE A 592 10.26 -4.86 -38.79
CA PHE A 592 11.04 -3.90 -39.56
C PHE A 592 12.17 -4.61 -40.29
N THR A 593 12.41 -4.24 -41.55
CA THR A 593 13.65 -4.60 -42.23
C THR A 593 14.80 -3.72 -41.73
N VAL A 594 16.04 -4.20 -41.87
CA VAL A 594 17.25 -3.42 -41.48
C VAL A 594 17.32 -2.07 -42.19
N GLN A 595 16.73 -1.96 -43.39
CA GLN A 595 16.63 -0.73 -44.18
C GLN A 595 15.49 0.22 -43.74
N GLU A 596 14.49 -0.28 -42.99
CA GLU A 596 13.44 0.56 -42.39
C GLU A 596 13.81 1.05 -40.98
N LEU A 597 14.41 0.16 -40.18
CA LEU A 597 14.89 0.44 -38.83
C LEU A 597 15.78 -0.72 -38.36
N ASN A 598 17.08 -0.47 -38.15
CA ASN A 598 17.95 -1.49 -37.56
C ASN A 598 17.77 -1.56 -36.03
N LEU A 599 17.05 -2.58 -35.56
CA LEU A 599 16.84 -2.80 -34.12
C LEU A 599 18.12 -3.08 -33.31
N THR A 600 19.27 -3.39 -33.96
CA THR A 600 20.55 -3.55 -33.24
C THR A 600 21.27 -2.22 -32.96
N GLU A 601 20.78 -1.11 -33.51
CA GLU A 601 21.36 0.24 -33.32
C GLU A 601 20.60 1.06 -32.27
N LEU A 602 19.45 0.57 -31.79
CA LEU A 602 18.69 1.20 -30.71
C LEU A 602 19.36 0.96 -29.35
N GLU A 603 19.56 2.03 -28.59
CA GLU A 603 20.34 2.04 -27.34
C GLU A 603 19.61 2.72 -26.18
N TYR A 604 19.03 3.90 -26.43
CA TYR A 604 18.39 4.72 -25.40
C TYR A 604 16.89 4.49 -25.35
N VAL A 605 16.32 4.45 -24.14
CA VAL A 605 14.88 4.33 -23.89
C VAL A 605 14.37 5.63 -23.27
N HIS A 606 13.31 6.21 -23.84
CA HIS A 606 12.72 7.47 -23.39
C HIS A 606 11.21 7.37 -23.19
N LEU A 607 10.69 8.24 -22.35
CA LEU A 607 9.27 8.42 -22.04
C LEU A 607 8.85 9.83 -22.44
N CYS A 608 7.70 9.99 -23.10
CA CYS A 608 7.07 11.31 -23.29
C CYS A 608 5.54 11.22 -23.16
N ALA A 609 4.91 12.29 -22.69
CA ALA A 609 3.46 12.36 -22.48
C ALA A 609 2.82 13.51 -23.28
N GLY A 610 1.59 13.28 -23.73
CA GLY A 610 0.86 14.15 -24.65
C GLY A 610 0.15 15.29 -23.93
N SER A 611 -1.17 15.31 -24.08
CA SER A 611 -2.08 16.30 -23.50
C SER A 611 -2.22 16.19 -21.97
N GLN A 612 -1.97 15.00 -21.42
CA GLN A 612 -2.02 14.70 -19.99
C GLN A 612 -0.67 14.21 -19.47
N ALA A 613 -0.51 14.18 -18.14
CA ALA A 613 0.70 13.73 -17.48
C ALA A 613 0.53 12.28 -17.02
N VAL A 614 1.56 11.46 -17.19
CA VAL A 614 1.48 10.00 -17.03
C VAL A 614 2.49 9.51 -16.02
N SER A 615 2.05 8.71 -15.06
CA SER A 615 2.90 8.18 -13.99
C SER A 615 3.45 6.82 -14.38
N PHE A 616 4.78 6.71 -14.47
CA PHE A 616 5.50 5.48 -14.79
C PHE A 616 6.18 4.91 -13.55
N ARG A 617 6.12 3.58 -13.42
CA ARG A 617 6.79 2.80 -12.39
C ARG A 617 7.50 1.61 -13.01
N ASN A 618 8.52 1.11 -12.31
CA ASN A 618 9.20 -0.15 -12.62
C ASN A 618 9.62 -0.26 -14.10
N VAL A 619 10.14 0.82 -14.68
CA VAL A 619 10.65 0.82 -16.06
C VAL A 619 12.01 0.09 -16.07
N ILE A 620 12.03 -1.12 -16.62
CA ILE A 620 13.14 -2.08 -16.54
C ILE A 620 13.45 -2.63 -17.94
N ILE A 621 14.74 -2.78 -18.25
CA ILE A 621 15.22 -3.50 -19.44
C ILE A 621 15.81 -4.86 -19.00
N THR A 622 15.38 -5.95 -19.60
CA THR A 622 15.95 -7.31 -19.42
C THR A 622 16.21 -8.00 -20.76
N HIS A 623 17.07 -9.03 -20.75
CA HIS A 623 17.37 -9.87 -21.93
C HIS A 623 16.80 -11.30 -21.81
N GLU A 624 16.03 -11.55 -20.75
CA GLU A 624 15.20 -12.74 -20.54
C GLU A 624 13.81 -12.29 -20.05
N PRO A 625 12.74 -13.05 -20.33
CA PRO A 625 11.42 -12.79 -19.76
C PRO A 625 11.48 -12.85 -18.23
N ILE A 626 10.82 -11.91 -17.55
CA ILE A 626 10.57 -12.03 -16.12
C ILE A 626 9.48 -13.10 -15.96
N THR A 627 9.83 -14.26 -15.40
CA THR A 627 8.94 -15.44 -15.27
C THR A 627 7.68 -15.16 -14.46
N ASP A 628 7.80 -14.24 -13.50
CA ASP A 628 6.67 -13.68 -12.78
C ASP A 628 5.90 -12.69 -13.67
N ALA A 629 6.56 -11.65 -14.18
CA ALA A 629 6.12 -10.73 -15.23
C ALA A 629 5.01 -11.26 -16.18
N ARG A 630 3.71 -11.05 -15.87
CA ARG A 630 2.56 -11.53 -16.68
C ARG A 630 1.89 -10.45 -17.55
N PRO A 631 2.48 -10.03 -18.68
CA PRO A 631 1.69 -9.82 -19.88
C PRO A 631 0.87 -11.08 -20.13
N SER A 632 -0.44 -10.94 -20.25
CA SER A 632 -1.30 -12.08 -20.55
C SER A 632 -1.00 -12.63 -21.96
N PHE A 633 -1.26 -13.93 -22.15
CA PHE A 633 -1.33 -14.62 -23.46
C PHE A 633 -0.05 -15.23 -24.09
N ASP A 634 1.09 -15.35 -23.40
CA ASP A 634 2.18 -16.20 -23.92
C ASP A 634 1.76 -17.70 -23.93
N LYS A 635 1.72 -18.29 -25.14
CA LYS A 635 1.45 -19.73 -25.35
C LYS A 635 2.72 -20.58 -25.40
N GLN A 636 3.87 -20.01 -25.77
CA GLN A 636 5.16 -20.72 -25.86
C GLN A 636 5.72 -21.03 -24.46
N TYR A 637 5.35 -20.24 -23.45
CA TYR A 637 5.73 -20.55 -22.05
C TYR A 637 5.26 -21.94 -21.57
N ARG A 638 4.20 -22.51 -22.17
CA ARG A 638 3.72 -23.85 -21.82
C ARG A 638 4.56 -25.00 -22.38
N SER A 639 5.23 -24.85 -23.53
CA SER A 639 6.05 -25.92 -24.11
C SER A 639 7.39 -26.07 -23.41
N ASN A 640 7.97 -24.97 -22.92
CA ASN A 640 9.32 -24.99 -22.39
C ASN A 640 9.39 -25.67 -21.00
N ILE A 641 8.31 -25.61 -20.21
CA ILE A 641 8.23 -26.28 -18.90
C ILE A 641 8.19 -27.81 -19.04
N SER A 642 7.55 -28.34 -20.09
CA SER A 642 7.50 -29.79 -20.34
C SER A 642 8.84 -30.39 -20.78
N GLU A 643 9.78 -29.58 -21.25
CA GLU A 643 11.14 -30.06 -21.62
C GLU A 643 12.16 -29.89 -20.49
N SER A 644 11.88 -29.03 -19.49
CA SER A 644 12.81 -28.75 -18.37
C SER A 644 12.49 -29.49 -17.06
N THR A 645 11.53 -30.41 -17.05
CA THR A 645 11.02 -31.06 -15.81
C THR A 645 11.28 -32.58 -15.71
N THR A 646 12.11 -33.14 -16.60
CA THR A 646 12.42 -34.59 -16.64
C THR A 646 13.82 -34.97 -16.13
N THR A 647 14.63 -34.01 -15.65
CA THR A 647 15.98 -34.29 -15.13
C THR A 647 16.33 -33.54 -13.84
N GLU A 648 15.60 -33.77 -12.74
CA GLU A 648 16.14 -33.57 -11.37
C GLU A 648 15.31 -34.30 -10.29
N THR A 649 15.34 -35.64 -10.27
CA THR A 649 14.81 -36.42 -9.11
C THR A 649 15.36 -37.86 -9.00
N SER A 650 16.68 -38.04 -8.93
CA SER A 650 17.25 -39.27 -8.36
C SER A 650 18.54 -39.04 -7.56
N ASP A 651 18.79 -39.97 -6.64
CA ASP A 651 20.11 -40.35 -6.11
C ASP A 651 20.92 -39.37 -5.25
N ARG A 652 20.43 -39.19 -4.01
CA ARG A 652 21.30 -39.34 -2.83
C ARG A 652 20.79 -40.42 -1.88
N MET A 653 21.15 -41.69 -2.13
CA MET A 653 21.49 -42.68 -1.07
C MET A 653 22.06 -43.98 -1.67
N ASN A 654 23.40 -44.09 -1.75
CA ASN A 654 24.20 -45.06 -0.98
C ASN A 654 25.63 -45.20 -1.55
N ALA A 655 26.60 -45.41 -0.65
CA ALA A 655 27.94 -45.86 -1.02
C ALA A 655 28.13 -47.32 -0.56
N LYS A 656 28.37 -48.24 -1.50
CA LYS A 656 29.01 -49.54 -1.26
C LYS A 656 29.54 -50.12 -2.58
N LYS A 657 30.69 -50.80 -2.51
CA LYS A 657 31.30 -51.54 -3.63
C LYS A 657 30.68 -52.95 -3.71
N HIS A 658 30.43 -53.47 -4.91
CA HIS A 658 31.25 -54.55 -5.51
C HIS A 658 30.68 -55.06 -6.86
N ASP A 659 31.61 -55.26 -7.80
CA ASP A 659 31.75 -56.19 -8.94
C ASP A 659 30.60 -56.96 -9.65
N HIS A 660 30.93 -57.31 -10.91
CA HIS A 660 30.52 -58.46 -11.75
C HIS A 660 29.27 -58.41 -12.67
N ASP A 661 29.58 -58.24 -13.97
CA ASP A 661 29.24 -59.11 -15.13
C ASP A 661 27.79 -59.37 -15.63
N ARG A 662 27.60 -58.98 -16.90
CA ARG A 662 27.09 -59.77 -18.06
C ARG A 662 25.61 -60.13 -18.28
N GLN A 663 25.25 -59.97 -19.58
CA GLN A 663 24.38 -60.83 -20.40
C GLN A 663 22.85 -60.83 -20.12
N SER A 664 21.96 -61.24 -21.05
CA SER A 664 21.81 -60.97 -22.51
C SER A 664 20.60 -61.75 -23.07
N HIS A 665 19.81 -61.17 -23.99
CA HIS A 665 18.75 -61.84 -24.79
C HIS A 665 17.58 -62.45 -23.96
N HIS A 666 16.43 -62.90 -24.48
CA HIS A 666 15.67 -62.72 -25.75
C HIS A 666 14.17 -62.99 -25.40
N GLY A 667 13.21 -62.65 -26.27
CA GLY A 667 11.84 -63.17 -26.11
C GLY A 667 10.74 -62.41 -26.86
N ASP A 668 10.63 -62.63 -28.17
CA ASP A 668 9.48 -62.21 -28.98
C ASP A 668 8.35 -63.25 -28.93
N GLU A 669 7.08 -62.83 -29.00
CA GLU A 669 6.16 -63.32 -30.05
C GLU A 669 4.91 -62.43 -30.21
N VAL A 670 4.16 -62.63 -31.31
CA VAL A 670 3.27 -61.63 -31.92
C VAL A 670 1.88 -62.20 -32.26
N ARG A 671 0.80 -61.44 -31.95
CA ARG A 671 -0.39 -61.27 -32.83
C ARG A 671 -1.48 -60.36 -32.24
N LEU A 672 -2.03 -59.45 -33.05
CA LEU A 672 -3.41 -58.93 -32.91
C LEU A 672 -3.90 -58.13 -34.15
N GLU A 673 -4.87 -58.70 -34.87
CA GLU A 673 -5.82 -58.10 -35.84
C GLU A 673 -6.98 -59.13 -35.94
N SER A 674 -8.28 -58.83 -36.14
CA SER A 674 -9.15 -57.63 -36.08
C SER A 674 -10.63 -58.16 -36.10
N VAL A 675 -11.77 -57.44 -36.02
CA VAL A 675 -12.19 -56.02 -35.94
C VAL A 675 -13.65 -55.99 -35.38
N GLU A 676 -14.18 -54.81 -34.95
CA GLU A 676 -15.62 -54.51 -34.66
C GLU A 676 -16.30 -55.30 -33.50
N LEU A 677 -17.14 -54.76 -32.59
CA LEU A 677 -17.71 -53.42 -32.26
C LEU A 677 -17.66 -53.28 -30.68
N THR A 678 -18.34 -52.42 -29.89
CA THR A 678 -19.51 -51.50 -30.03
C THR A 678 -19.42 -50.34 -29.00
N GLU A 679 -20.51 -49.61 -28.74
CA GLU A 679 -20.63 -48.50 -27.79
C GLU A 679 -20.76 -48.94 -26.31
N GLU A 680 -20.13 -48.24 -25.36
CA GLU A 680 -20.80 -47.30 -24.42
C GLU A 680 -19.82 -46.73 -23.35
N ASN A 681 -20.13 -45.51 -22.86
CA ASN A 681 -19.72 -44.89 -21.58
C ASN A 681 -18.23 -44.94 -21.13
N GLU A 682 -17.49 -43.83 -21.30
CA GLU A 682 -16.98 -42.96 -20.20
C GLU A 682 -15.94 -41.91 -20.68
N GLU A 683 -16.39 -40.75 -21.19
CA GLU A 683 -15.57 -39.51 -21.18
C GLU A 683 -16.36 -38.32 -20.62
N LYS A 684 -16.16 -38.06 -19.32
CA LYS A 684 -16.53 -36.83 -18.61
C LYS A 684 -15.51 -36.54 -17.51
N SER A 685 -15.54 -35.34 -16.94
CA SER A 685 -14.84 -35.00 -15.70
C SER A 685 -13.29 -34.96 -15.73
N VAL A 686 -12.75 -34.09 -16.59
CA VAL A 686 -11.49 -33.36 -16.27
C VAL A 686 -11.79 -31.86 -16.09
N LEU A 687 -12.49 -31.25 -17.05
CA LEU A 687 -12.95 -29.86 -16.93
C LEU A 687 -13.92 -29.64 -15.77
N ASP A 688 -14.82 -30.59 -15.50
CA ASP A 688 -15.76 -30.51 -14.37
C ASP A 688 -15.01 -30.47 -13.02
N ARG A 689 -13.94 -31.26 -12.87
CA ARG A 689 -13.11 -31.30 -11.65
C ARG A 689 -12.38 -29.98 -11.40
N VAL A 690 -11.96 -29.28 -12.45
CA VAL A 690 -11.40 -27.92 -12.35
C VAL A 690 -12.49 -26.91 -12.00
N GLY A 691 -13.70 -27.07 -12.54
CA GLY A 691 -14.88 -26.27 -12.18
C GLY A 691 -15.27 -26.41 -10.70
N GLU A 692 -15.23 -27.62 -10.15
CA GLU A 692 -15.42 -27.85 -8.71
C GLU A 692 -14.26 -27.33 -7.87
N TRP A 693 -13.01 -27.50 -8.31
CA TRP A 693 -11.84 -27.00 -7.57
C TRP A 693 -11.86 -25.47 -7.39
N VAL A 694 -12.26 -24.72 -8.42
CA VAL A 694 -12.44 -23.26 -8.33
C VAL A 694 -13.60 -22.89 -7.41
N LYS A 695 -14.73 -23.62 -7.47
CA LYS A 695 -15.87 -23.41 -6.55
C LYS A 695 -15.54 -23.70 -5.09
N ASN A 696 -14.71 -24.71 -4.82
CA ASN A 696 -14.41 -25.18 -3.47
C ASN A 696 -13.25 -24.43 -2.79
N LYS A 697 -12.45 -23.65 -3.53
CA LYS A 697 -11.35 -22.83 -2.94
C LYS A 697 -11.71 -21.35 -2.75
N ILE A 698 -12.88 -20.90 -3.23
CA ILE A 698 -13.41 -19.56 -2.98
C ILE A 698 -14.69 -19.72 -2.14
N GLY A 699 -14.64 -19.33 -0.87
CA GLY A 699 -15.67 -19.64 0.14
C GLY A 699 -17.00 -18.90 -0.01
N LEU A 700 -17.72 -19.11 -1.13
CA LEU A 700 -19.04 -18.52 -1.41
C LEU A 700 -20.18 -19.21 -0.61
N GLY A 701 -20.10 -19.14 0.71
CA GLY A 701 -21.25 -19.38 1.58
C GLY A 701 -22.28 -18.26 1.40
N ASN A 702 -23.56 -18.63 1.24
CA ASN A 702 -24.62 -17.65 1.01
C ASN A 702 -24.91 -16.81 2.27
N LYS A 703 -24.38 -15.58 2.32
CA LYS A 703 -24.98 -14.49 3.11
C LYS A 703 -26.04 -13.76 2.29
N SER A 704 -27.08 -13.28 2.97
CA SER A 704 -28.27 -12.65 2.38
C SER A 704 -28.08 -11.17 2.04
N ASP A 705 -28.78 -10.73 0.99
CA ASP A 705 -28.91 -9.37 0.45
C ASP A 705 -28.61 -8.21 1.45
N SER A 706 -27.38 -7.70 1.41
CA SER A 706 -26.99 -6.48 2.12
C SER A 706 -27.60 -5.25 1.43
N GLN A 707 -28.60 -4.64 2.06
CA GLN A 707 -29.13 -3.34 1.59
C GLN A 707 -28.12 -2.21 1.85
N PRO A 708 -28.10 -1.16 0.99
CA PRO A 708 -27.23 0.00 1.21
C PRO A 708 -27.65 0.76 2.48
N SER A 709 -26.69 1.40 3.14
CA SER A 709 -26.97 2.21 4.33
C SER A 709 -27.79 3.46 3.98
N GLU A 710 -28.63 3.92 4.92
CA GLU A 710 -29.58 5.03 4.72
C GLU A 710 -28.93 6.40 4.45
N ASN A 711 -27.60 6.48 4.46
CA ASN A 711 -26.80 7.69 4.19
C ASN A 711 -26.06 7.66 2.84
N GLY A 712 -26.23 6.60 2.03
CA GLY A 712 -25.63 6.51 0.69
C GLY A 712 -26.42 7.28 -0.38
N PRO A 713 -25.82 7.63 -1.54
CA PRO A 713 -26.57 8.18 -2.67
C PRO A 713 -27.55 7.12 -3.21
N PRO A 714 -28.78 7.49 -3.60
CA PRO A 714 -29.78 6.54 -4.10
C PRO A 714 -29.35 5.85 -5.41
N GLU A 715 -29.89 4.67 -5.68
CA GLU A 715 -29.70 4.01 -6.98
C GLU A 715 -30.19 4.89 -8.14
N CYS A 716 -29.44 4.92 -9.24
CA CYS A 716 -29.80 5.72 -10.41
C CYS A 716 -31.13 5.23 -11.03
N PRO A 717 -32.10 6.11 -11.33
CA PRO A 717 -33.36 5.74 -11.98
C PRO A 717 -33.21 5.08 -13.38
N GLN A 718 -32.04 5.24 -14.03
CA GLN A 718 -31.72 4.58 -15.31
C GLN A 718 -30.99 3.23 -15.11
N SER A 719 -30.51 2.94 -13.89
CA SER A 719 -29.82 1.70 -13.50
C SER A 719 -28.68 1.35 -14.47
N THR A 720 -28.55 0.09 -14.88
CA THR A 720 -27.58 -0.42 -15.90
C THR A 720 -27.63 0.29 -17.25
N ASN A 721 -28.70 1.04 -17.55
CA ASN A 721 -28.88 1.74 -18.82
C ASN A 721 -28.50 3.24 -18.73
N CYS A 722 -27.87 3.67 -17.63
CA CYS A 722 -27.55 5.06 -17.39
C CYS A 722 -26.43 5.57 -18.30
N LEU A 723 -26.74 6.54 -19.17
CA LEU A 723 -25.75 7.20 -20.02
C LEU A 723 -24.79 8.11 -19.23
N LEU A 724 -25.26 8.70 -18.12
CA LEU A 724 -24.49 9.64 -17.32
C LEU A 724 -23.46 8.94 -16.42
N GLN A 725 -23.64 7.66 -16.12
CA GLN A 725 -22.73 6.82 -15.33
C GLN A 725 -21.27 6.87 -15.82
N HIS A 726 -21.09 7.06 -17.13
CA HIS A 726 -19.79 7.01 -17.80
C HIS A 726 -19.38 8.33 -18.49
N SER A 727 -20.13 9.42 -18.35
CA SER A 727 -19.73 10.75 -18.86
C SER A 727 -18.64 11.37 -17.97
N LEU A 728 -17.67 12.05 -18.58
CA LEU A 728 -16.56 12.70 -17.87
C LEU A 728 -17.01 14.05 -17.27
N GLU A 729 -17.96 14.75 -17.90
CA GLU A 729 -18.58 16.00 -17.44
C GLU A 729 -19.42 15.85 -16.14
N ASN A 730 -19.74 14.63 -15.69
CA ASN A 730 -20.82 14.38 -14.73
C ASN A 730 -20.40 13.67 -13.43
N ASP A 731 -19.27 14.04 -12.85
CA ASP A 731 -18.91 13.63 -11.48
C ASP A 731 -20.00 14.03 -10.45
N GLN A 732 -20.78 15.10 -10.71
CA GLN A 732 -21.97 15.48 -9.91
C GLN A 732 -23.09 14.42 -9.95
N HIS A 733 -23.30 13.74 -11.09
CA HIS A 733 -24.30 12.67 -11.20
C HIS A 733 -23.85 11.45 -10.41
N ASN A 734 -22.58 11.06 -10.53
CA ASN A 734 -22.02 9.91 -9.80
C ASN A 734 -21.74 10.20 -8.30
N GLN A 735 -21.77 11.46 -7.86
CA GLN A 735 -21.88 11.84 -6.44
C GLN A 735 -23.31 11.74 -5.92
N LYS A 736 -24.31 11.87 -6.79
CA LYS A 736 -25.74 11.89 -6.43
C LYS A 736 -26.44 10.53 -6.60
N TYR A 737 -25.91 9.64 -7.44
CA TYR A 737 -26.50 8.34 -7.73
C TYR A 737 -25.45 7.23 -7.85
N ILE A 738 -25.75 6.07 -7.26
CA ILE A 738 -24.98 4.83 -7.41
C ILE A 738 -25.57 3.93 -8.52
N HIS A 739 -24.75 3.09 -9.14
CA HIS A 739 -25.13 2.30 -10.31
C HIS A 739 -24.70 0.82 -10.20
N PRO A 740 -25.43 -0.15 -10.78
CA PRO A 740 -24.96 -1.54 -10.78
C PRO A 740 -23.60 -1.71 -11.48
N CYS A 741 -22.70 -2.49 -10.88
CA CYS A 741 -21.44 -2.86 -11.49
C CYS A 741 -21.69 -3.86 -12.63
N PRO A 742 -21.13 -3.65 -13.85
CA PRO A 742 -21.24 -4.61 -14.95
C PRO A 742 -20.75 -6.03 -14.62
N TYR A 743 -19.87 -6.18 -13.64
CA TYR A 743 -19.32 -7.47 -13.19
C TYR A 743 -19.97 -8.03 -11.92
N SER A 744 -20.95 -7.33 -11.33
CA SER A 744 -21.66 -7.76 -10.11
C SER A 744 -20.66 -8.18 -9.01
N GLU A 745 -20.83 -9.36 -8.39
CA GLU A 745 -19.91 -9.87 -7.36
C GLU A 745 -18.53 -10.34 -7.88
N LEU A 746 -18.29 -10.33 -9.21
CA LEU A 746 -17.01 -10.70 -9.81
C LEU A 746 -16.04 -9.51 -9.96
N CYS A 747 -16.43 -8.32 -9.51
CA CYS A 747 -15.58 -7.13 -9.62
C CYS A 747 -14.44 -7.14 -8.57
N THR A 748 -13.18 -7.14 -9.02
CA THR A 748 -12.02 -6.94 -8.13
C THR A 748 -11.69 -5.46 -7.89
N THR A 749 -12.14 -4.55 -8.76
CA THR A 749 -11.82 -3.11 -8.71
C THR A 749 -12.28 -2.43 -7.42
N GLN A 750 -13.35 -2.93 -6.78
CA GLN A 750 -13.86 -2.42 -5.50
C GLN A 750 -12.82 -2.45 -4.36
N TYR A 751 -11.86 -3.39 -4.41
CA TYR A 751 -10.82 -3.55 -3.38
C TYR A 751 -9.58 -2.66 -3.62
N ARG A 752 -9.51 -1.94 -4.75
CA ARG A 752 -8.34 -1.12 -5.14
C ARG A 752 -8.66 0.34 -5.44
N ASN A 753 -9.88 0.63 -5.88
CA ASN A 753 -10.32 1.99 -6.18
C ASN A 753 -11.51 2.37 -5.29
N ALA A 754 -11.26 3.22 -4.30
CA ALA A 754 -12.28 3.71 -3.37
C ALA A 754 -13.39 4.54 -4.06
N LYS A 755 -13.09 5.25 -5.16
CA LYS A 755 -14.09 5.97 -5.96
C LYS A 755 -15.02 4.98 -6.67
N HIS A 756 -14.48 3.86 -7.19
CA HIS A 756 -15.30 2.77 -7.74
C HIS A 756 -16.24 2.15 -6.69
N ALA A 757 -15.73 1.87 -5.49
CA ALA A 757 -16.55 1.33 -4.39
C ALA A 757 -17.66 2.29 -3.90
N GLN A 758 -17.51 3.61 -4.13
CA GLN A 758 -18.53 4.61 -3.80
C GLN A 758 -19.57 4.82 -4.91
N GLN A 759 -19.21 4.59 -6.17
CA GLN A 759 -20.06 4.89 -7.34
C GLN A 759 -20.83 3.67 -7.88
N PHE A 760 -20.41 2.45 -7.54
CA PHE A 760 -20.96 1.21 -8.09
C PHE A 760 -21.45 0.24 -7.00
N THR A 761 -22.52 -0.52 -7.27
CA THR A 761 -23.00 -1.61 -6.40
C THR A 761 -22.64 -2.98 -6.95
N HIS A 762 -22.12 -3.85 -6.09
CA HIS A 762 -21.61 -5.19 -6.43
C HIS A 762 -22.53 -6.30 -5.95
N TYR A 763 -23.84 -6.06 -6.04
CA TYR A 763 -24.88 -7.01 -5.62
C TYR A 763 -24.71 -8.37 -6.31
N LYS A 764 -24.92 -9.45 -5.55
CA LYS A 764 -24.79 -10.82 -6.05
C LYS A 764 -25.85 -11.11 -7.11
N HIS A 765 -25.43 -11.24 -8.37
CA HIS A 765 -26.32 -11.47 -9.48
C HIS A 765 -26.52 -12.98 -9.67
N ASN A 766 -27.59 -13.51 -9.06
CA ASN A 766 -27.91 -14.94 -8.98
C ASN A 766 -28.42 -15.54 -10.32
N VAL A 767 -27.67 -15.35 -11.40
CA VAL A 767 -27.91 -15.94 -12.73
C VAL A 767 -27.12 -17.24 -12.92
N GLN A 768 -27.62 -18.13 -13.80
CA GLN A 768 -26.94 -19.39 -14.09
C GLN A 768 -25.78 -19.19 -15.07
N GLN A 769 -24.75 -20.03 -15.00
CA GLN A 769 -23.70 -20.06 -16.04
C GLN A 769 -24.31 -20.54 -17.36
N CYS A 770 -24.04 -19.84 -18.47
CA CYS A 770 -24.48 -20.29 -19.78
C CYS A 770 -23.80 -21.63 -20.15
N HIS A 771 -24.59 -22.63 -20.56
CA HIS A 771 -24.07 -23.95 -20.99
C HIS A 771 -23.07 -23.89 -22.16
N HIS A 772 -23.10 -22.82 -22.96
CA HIS A 772 -22.15 -22.61 -24.07
C HIS A 772 -20.98 -21.69 -23.70
N ASP A 773 -21.06 -20.98 -22.57
CA ASP A 773 -20.02 -20.12 -22.01
C ASP A 773 -19.29 -19.27 -23.08
N ARG A 774 -17.95 -19.38 -23.22
CA ARG A 774 -17.13 -18.68 -24.22
C ARG A 774 -17.48 -18.95 -25.68
N LYS A 775 -18.30 -19.96 -25.98
CA LYS A 775 -18.82 -20.29 -27.32
C LYS A 775 -20.28 -19.89 -27.52
N CYS A 776 -20.91 -19.19 -26.57
CA CYS A 776 -22.30 -18.78 -26.67
C CYS A 776 -22.51 -17.79 -27.83
N SER A 777 -23.45 -18.11 -28.74
CA SER A 777 -23.85 -17.23 -29.85
C SER A 777 -24.58 -15.97 -29.37
N LEU A 778 -25.30 -16.05 -28.25
CA LEU A 778 -26.09 -14.97 -27.66
C LEU A 778 -25.28 -14.01 -26.78
N LEU A 779 -23.95 -14.01 -26.87
CA LEU A 779 -23.09 -13.05 -26.15
C LEU A 779 -23.42 -11.57 -26.47
N HIS A 780 -24.10 -11.31 -27.59
CA HIS A 780 -24.51 -9.99 -28.07
C HIS A 780 -25.92 -9.56 -27.63
N ASP A 781 -26.69 -10.44 -26.99
CA ASP A 781 -28.03 -10.10 -26.50
C ASP A 781 -27.95 -9.56 -25.06
N PRO A 782 -28.35 -8.29 -24.80
CA PRO A 782 -28.37 -7.72 -23.46
C PRO A 782 -29.24 -8.51 -22.48
N MET A 783 -30.37 -9.07 -22.95
CA MET A 783 -31.28 -9.84 -22.11
C MET A 783 -30.67 -11.18 -21.72
N HIS A 784 -30.12 -11.94 -22.68
CA HIS A 784 -29.36 -13.17 -22.41
C HIS A 784 -28.21 -12.92 -21.44
N ARG A 785 -27.43 -11.85 -21.62
CA ARG A 785 -26.32 -11.49 -20.70
C ARG A 785 -26.82 -11.19 -19.29
N SER A 786 -27.92 -10.44 -19.16
CA SER A 786 -28.58 -10.19 -17.86
C SER A 786 -29.26 -11.43 -17.25
N SER A 787 -29.37 -12.55 -17.99
CA SER A 787 -30.00 -13.79 -17.53
C SER A 787 -29.01 -14.95 -17.33
N TYR A 788 -27.81 -14.86 -17.91
CA TYR A 788 -26.80 -15.92 -17.92
C TYR A 788 -25.37 -15.38 -17.85
N ARG A 789 -24.59 -15.93 -16.91
CA ARG A 789 -23.18 -15.59 -16.68
C ARG A 789 -22.25 -16.31 -17.66
N HIS A 790 -21.15 -15.64 -18.02
CA HIS A 790 -20.14 -16.13 -18.97
C HIS A 790 -18.72 -15.82 -18.46
N ALA A 791 -17.80 -16.80 -18.51
CA ALA A 791 -16.52 -16.74 -17.82
C ALA A 791 -15.52 -15.73 -18.43
N GLY A 792 -15.34 -14.59 -17.75
CA GLY A 792 -14.51 -13.47 -18.20
C GLY A 792 -15.27 -12.44 -19.06
N LYS A 793 -16.58 -12.30 -18.85
CA LYS A 793 -17.42 -11.27 -19.45
C LYS A 793 -18.30 -10.61 -18.38
N PRO A 794 -18.69 -9.33 -18.52
CA PRO A 794 -19.63 -8.71 -17.61
C PRO A 794 -21.03 -9.31 -17.80
N ASP A 795 -21.80 -9.35 -16.71
CA ASP A 795 -23.20 -9.78 -16.72
C ASP A 795 -24.09 -8.72 -17.39
N TYR A 796 -23.77 -7.44 -17.24
CA TYR A 796 -24.48 -6.35 -17.92
C TYR A 796 -23.63 -5.74 -19.06
N LEU A 797 -24.30 -5.36 -20.15
CA LEU A 797 -23.66 -4.59 -21.23
C LEU A 797 -23.62 -3.10 -20.88
N TYR A 798 -22.62 -2.38 -21.41
CA TYR A 798 -22.47 -0.95 -21.20
C TYR A 798 -23.45 -0.17 -22.10
N PRO A 799 -24.19 0.84 -21.61
CA PRO A 799 -25.10 1.59 -22.45
C PRO A 799 -24.34 2.44 -23.48
N CYS A 800 -24.60 2.20 -24.78
CA CYS A 800 -23.97 2.94 -25.88
C CYS A 800 -24.49 4.38 -25.91
N LYS A 801 -23.60 5.38 -25.95
CA LYS A 801 -24.00 6.80 -25.97
C LYS A 801 -24.85 7.22 -27.17
N TYR A 802 -24.83 6.45 -28.26
CA TYR A 802 -25.68 6.67 -29.43
C TYR A 802 -27.01 5.90 -29.39
N GLN A 803 -27.19 4.94 -28.47
CA GLN A 803 -28.41 4.14 -28.32
C GLN A 803 -28.92 3.61 -29.69
N GLU A 804 -30.21 3.75 -29.97
CA GLU A 804 -30.90 3.38 -31.22
C GLU A 804 -30.27 4.00 -32.49
N LYS A 805 -29.46 5.06 -32.37
CA LYS A 805 -28.79 5.74 -33.49
C LYS A 805 -27.37 5.23 -33.77
N CYS A 806 -26.90 4.22 -33.04
CA CYS A 806 -25.55 3.69 -33.21
C CYS A 806 -25.39 2.93 -34.55
N ARG A 807 -24.43 3.37 -35.38
CA ARG A 807 -24.14 2.72 -36.68
C ARG A 807 -23.48 1.34 -36.56
N ASP A 808 -23.01 0.97 -35.37
CA ASP A 808 -22.28 -0.26 -35.09
C ASP A 808 -23.15 -1.38 -34.46
N GLN A 809 -24.48 -1.20 -34.41
CA GLN A 809 -25.46 -2.23 -33.98
C GLN A 809 -25.36 -3.57 -34.74
N THR A 810 -24.77 -3.57 -35.93
CA THR A 810 -24.58 -4.77 -36.76
C THR A 810 -23.24 -5.47 -36.56
N LYS A 811 -22.34 -4.91 -35.74
CA LYS A 811 -20.98 -5.43 -35.49
C LYS A 811 -20.95 -6.30 -34.23
N PRO A 812 -20.69 -7.62 -34.32
CA PRO A 812 -20.64 -8.51 -33.16
C PRO A 812 -19.63 -8.06 -32.08
N GLU A 813 -18.49 -7.51 -32.48
CA GLU A 813 -17.47 -6.98 -31.58
C GLU A 813 -17.91 -5.74 -30.80
N HIS A 814 -18.95 -5.04 -31.25
CA HIS A 814 -19.57 -3.91 -30.54
C HIS A 814 -20.72 -4.40 -29.65
N THR A 815 -21.65 -5.18 -30.19
CA THR A 815 -22.85 -5.65 -29.45
C THR A 815 -22.55 -6.65 -28.34
N ILE A 816 -21.42 -7.38 -28.40
CA ILE A 816 -20.93 -8.20 -27.26
C ILE A 816 -20.49 -7.34 -26.05
N LYS A 817 -20.32 -6.02 -26.21
CA LYS A 817 -19.92 -5.10 -25.13
C LYS A 817 -20.99 -4.04 -24.80
N TYR A 818 -21.77 -3.57 -25.77
CA TYR A 818 -22.66 -2.43 -25.59
C TYR A 818 -24.13 -2.75 -25.91
N SER A 819 -25.04 -2.20 -25.09
CA SER A 819 -26.50 -2.15 -25.35
C SER A 819 -26.89 -0.84 -26.03
N HIS A 820 -27.99 -0.85 -26.79
CA HIS A 820 -28.47 0.27 -27.62
C HIS A 820 -29.82 0.84 -27.17
N GLY A 821 -30.36 0.39 -26.04
CA GLY A 821 -31.61 0.89 -25.45
C GLY A 821 -32.61 -0.20 -25.05
N GLU A 822 -32.20 -1.46 -25.22
CA GLU A 822 -32.92 -2.64 -24.75
C GLU A 822 -33.06 -2.55 -23.23
N LYS A 823 -34.30 -2.55 -22.72
CA LYS A 823 -34.60 -2.21 -21.32
C LYS A 823 -34.33 -3.37 -20.37
N VAL A 824 -33.07 -3.76 -20.26
CA VAL A 824 -32.55 -4.64 -19.21
C VAL A 824 -32.91 -4.03 -17.86
N ARG A 825 -33.65 -4.77 -17.03
CA ARG A 825 -33.86 -4.45 -15.63
C ARG A 825 -33.08 -5.48 -14.79
N PRO A 826 -32.39 -5.06 -13.71
CA PRO A 826 -31.93 -6.01 -12.70
C PRO A 826 -33.13 -6.80 -12.15
N PRO A 827 -32.93 -8.06 -11.70
CA PRO A 827 -33.98 -8.80 -11.02
C PRO A 827 -34.45 -8.06 -9.75
N PRO A 828 -35.75 -8.09 -9.41
CA PRO A 828 -36.25 -7.42 -8.21
C PRO A 828 -35.67 -8.07 -6.94
N ARG A 829 -35.38 -7.24 -5.92
CA ARG A 829 -34.82 -7.68 -4.63
C ARG A 829 -35.73 -8.73 -3.97
N SER A 830 -35.12 -9.77 -3.40
CA SER A 830 -35.78 -10.87 -2.71
C SER A 830 -36.35 -10.45 -1.35
N ILE A 831 -37.56 -9.87 -1.34
CA ILE A 831 -38.30 -9.65 -0.09
C ILE A 831 -38.92 -10.99 0.36
N ALA A 832 -38.48 -11.49 1.51
CA ALA A 832 -38.98 -12.74 2.09
C ALA A 832 -40.23 -12.47 2.96
N GLU A 833 -41.41 -12.56 2.36
CA GLU A 833 -42.68 -12.69 3.11
C GLU A 833 -43.23 -14.13 3.04
N SER A 834 -43.92 -14.52 4.10
CA SER A 834 -44.27 -15.91 4.39
C SER A 834 -45.62 -16.34 3.80
N SER A 835 -45.70 -17.58 3.31
CA SER A 835 -46.96 -18.33 3.29
C SER A 835 -46.71 -19.80 3.61
N THR A 836 -47.28 -20.27 4.72
CA THR A 836 -47.29 -21.69 5.08
C THR A 836 -48.48 -22.38 4.44
N GLN A 837 -48.19 -23.52 3.80
CA GLN A 837 -49.05 -24.66 3.48
C GLN A 837 -50.53 -24.61 3.95
N GLU A 838 -51.43 -25.01 3.04
CA GLU A 838 -52.43 -26.01 3.43
C GLU A 838 -52.61 -27.05 2.31
N GLN A 839 -52.70 -28.33 2.66
CA GLN A 839 -52.81 -29.46 1.73
C GLN A 839 -54.20 -30.09 1.78
N HIS A 840 -54.71 -30.47 0.61
CA HIS A 840 -55.76 -31.46 0.37
C HIS A 840 -57.07 -31.35 1.18
N ARG A 841 -58.17 -31.04 0.47
CA ARG A 841 -59.27 -32.02 0.35
C ARG A 841 -60.16 -31.81 -0.88
N ARG A 842 -60.96 -32.84 -1.17
CA ARG A 842 -61.86 -32.94 -2.35
C ARG A 842 -63.09 -32.06 -2.16
N GLY A 843 -63.56 -31.41 -3.23
CA GLY A 843 -64.85 -30.72 -3.28
C GLY A 843 -65.20 -30.33 -4.72
N SER A 844 -66.46 -30.46 -5.13
CA SER A 844 -66.90 -30.20 -6.51
C SER A 844 -67.69 -28.90 -6.66
N SER A 845 -67.68 -28.39 -7.90
CA SER A 845 -68.75 -27.63 -8.57
C SER A 845 -69.14 -26.21 -8.12
N LYS A 846 -68.93 -25.28 -9.06
CA LYS A 846 -69.86 -24.24 -9.57
C LYS A 846 -70.26 -23.02 -8.69
N SER A 847 -70.09 -21.83 -9.31
CA SER A 847 -70.97 -20.62 -9.27
C SER A 847 -71.25 -19.91 -7.93
N SER A 848 -71.43 -18.58 -7.87
CA SER A 848 -71.18 -17.47 -8.81
C SER A 848 -71.52 -16.13 -8.14
N ASN A 849 -70.84 -15.03 -8.54
CA ASN A 849 -71.30 -13.63 -8.55
C ASN A 849 -71.64 -12.90 -7.23
N ASN A 850 -71.08 -11.69 -7.11
CA ASN A 850 -71.69 -10.46 -6.52
C ASN A 850 -71.96 -10.44 -4.99
N ASP A 851 -72.02 -9.29 -4.29
CA ASP A 851 -71.76 -7.88 -4.64
C ASP A 851 -71.44 -7.03 -3.37
N ARG A 852 -70.66 -5.94 -3.54
CA ARG A 852 -70.85 -4.59 -2.93
C ARG A 852 -70.66 -4.22 -1.43
N ASP A 853 -70.41 -2.90 -1.30
CA ASP A 853 -70.75 -1.89 -0.28
C ASP A 853 -70.05 -1.77 1.10
N THR A 854 -69.03 -0.90 1.08
CA THR A 854 -68.66 0.28 1.93
C THR A 854 -69.34 0.62 3.30
N PRO A 855 -68.65 1.36 4.21
CA PRO A 855 -69.04 1.71 5.60
C PRO A 855 -69.60 3.17 5.70
N PRO A 856 -69.51 4.05 6.76
CA PRO A 856 -68.37 4.39 7.69
C PRO A 856 -68.74 4.75 9.19
N TYR A 857 -67.80 5.35 9.95
CA TYR A 857 -67.90 6.00 11.30
C TYR A 857 -68.04 5.10 12.57
N GLY A 858 -67.62 5.51 13.78
CA GLY A 858 -66.81 6.69 14.18
C GLY A 858 -66.71 6.96 15.72
N GLN A 859 -65.69 7.73 16.13
CA GLN A 859 -65.53 8.53 17.37
C GLN A 859 -65.72 7.97 18.82
N SER A 860 -64.59 7.88 19.53
CA SER A 860 -64.28 8.60 20.80
C SER A 860 -64.54 8.03 22.23
N SER A 861 -63.49 8.19 23.06
CA SER A 861 -63.49 8.71 24.46
C SER A 861 -63.63 7.81 25.73
N LYS A 862 -62.55 7.83 26.53
CA LYS A 862 -62.44 8.09 28.00
C LYS A 862 -62.96 7.12 29.09
N VAL A 863 -61.98 6.62 29.86
CA VAL A 863 -61.79 6.78 31.35
C VAL A 863 -62.39 5.75 32.37
N SER A 864 -61.46 5.01 33.00
CA SER A 864 -61.35 4.56 34.41
C SER A 864 -62.16 3.40 35.06
N ASN A 865 -61.37 2.46 35.65
CA ASN A 865 -61.38 2.00 37.07
C ASN A 865 -62.17 0.76 37.61
N VAL A 866 -61.41 -0.06 38.39
CA VAL A 866 -61.76 -0.85 39.62
C VAL A 866 -62.30 -2.31 39.53
N ALA A 867 -61.34 -3.25 39.60
CA ALA A 867 -61.12 -4.33 40.60
C ALA A 867 -62.00 -5.61 40.83
N ALA A 868 -61.28 -6.76 40.86
CA ALA A 868 -61.42 -7.97 41.72
C ALA A 868 -62.60 -8.97 41.51
N ALA A 869 -62.62 -10.24 41.98
CA ALA A 869 -61.75 -11.00 42.92
C ALA A 869 -61.86 -12.56 42.77
N ARG A 870 -61.18 -13.32 43.67
CA ARG A 870 -61.30 -14.77 44.05
C ARG A 870 -60.44 -15.82 43.29
N ASN A 871 -59.98 -16.96 43.87
CA ASN A 871 -60.36 -17.66 45.14
C ASN A 871 -59.27 -18.63 45.72
N GLN A 872 -59.10 -18.67 47.07
CA GLN A 872 -58.85 -19.86 47.99
C GLN A 872 -57.60 -20.81 47.83
N HIS A 873 -57.04 -21.53 48.84
CA HIS A 873 -57.19 -21.60 50.33
C HIS A 873 -56.09 -22.43 51.10
N LYS A 874 -55.68 -21.99 52.34
CA LYS A 874 -55.36 -22.78 53.59
C LYS A 874 -54.09 -23.70 53.68
N LEU A 875 -53.46 -24.07 54.83
CA LEU A 875 -53.62 -23.79 56.30
C LEU A 875 -52.37 -24.21 57.19
N SER A 876 -52.05 -23.48 58.28
CA SER A 876 -51.47 -23.89 59.63
C SER A 876 -50.16 -24.75 59.78
N ALA A 877 -49.30 -24.69 60.84
CA ALA A 877 -49.17 -23.89 62.09
C ALA A 877 -47.71 -23.94 62.70
N GLN A 878 -47.48 -23.38 63.92
CA GLN A 878 -46.19 -23.12 64.63
C GLN A 878 -45.86 -24.18 65.75
N PRO A 879 -44.90 -24.04 66.74
CA PRO A 879 -43.90 -22.98 67.07
C PRO A 879 -42.46 -23.43 67.56
N LYS A 880 -41.67 -22.46 68.09
CA LYS A 880 -40.30 -22.44 68.72
C LYS A 880 -40.26 -23.08 70.16
N PRO A 881 -39.17 -23.11 71.01
CA PRO A 881 -37.91 -22.30 71.04
C PRO A 881 -36.57 -22.88 71.65
N SER A 882 -35.58 -21.96 71.82
CA SER A 882 -34.65 -21.72 72.98
C SER A 882 -33.20 -22.30 73.12
N GLN A 883 -32.23 -21.35 73.15
CA GLN A 883 -31.13 -21.11 74.13
C GLN A 883 -29.68 -21.71 74.03
N GLU A 884 -28.72 -20.75 74.06
CA GLU A 884 -27.50 -20.63 74.90
C GLU A 884 -26.14 -21.37 74.65
N ALA A 885 -25.14 -20.55 74.23
CA ALA A 885 -23.94 -20.14 74.99
C ALA A 885 -22.54 -20.83 74.86
N ASP A 886 -21.52 -19.94 74.89
CA ASP A 886 -20.21 -20.01 75.59
C ASP A 886 -18.91 -20.71 75.05
N ASN A 887 -17.97 -19.84 74.66
CA ASN A 887 -16.60 -19.65 75.21
C ASN A 887 -15.29 -20.35 74.69
N HIS A 888 -14.29 -19.48 74.43
CA HIS A 888 -12.84 -19.54 74.81
C HIS A 888 -11.68 -20.13 73.93
N ARG A 889 -10.71 -19.21 73.64
CA ARG A 889 -9.22 -19.31 73.70
C ARG A 889 -8.33 -20.08 72.67
N SER A 890 -7.70 -19.28 71.78
CA SER A 890 -6.24 -18.91 71.74
C SER A 890 -5.10 -19.97 71.61
N ARG A 891 -4.27 -19.87 70.53
CA ARG A 891 -2.78 -19.62 70.53
C ARG A 891 -2.10 -19.84 69.15
N HIS A 892 -0.84 -19.37 69.00
CA HIS A 892 0.02 -19.51 67.80
C HIS A 892 0.63 -20.92 67.63
N SER A 893 1.07 -21.31 66.41
CA SER A 893 2.50 -21.50 66.05
C SER A 893 2.79 -22.12 64.66
N ILE A 894 3.55 -21.39 63.82
CA ILE A 894 4.69 -21.81 62.94
C ILE A 894 4.58 -23.05 62.00
N HIS A 895 4.62 -22.75 60.69
CA HIS A 895 5.24 -23.42 59.52
C HIS A 895 4.92 -24.85 59.01
N GLN A 896 4.95 -24.88 57.66
CA GLN A 896 5.48 -25.89 56.72
C GLN A 896 4.56 -26.97 56.13
N THR A 897 4.32 -26.78 54.82
CA THR A 897 4.22 -27.80 53.75
C THR A 897 3.33 -29.02 53.96
N ASN A 898 2.25 -29.08 53.17
CA ASN A 898 2.17 -30.13 52.15
C ASN A 898 1.33 -29.72 50.94
N ARG A 899 1.55 -30.40 49.80
CA ARG A 899 0.64 -30.34 48.65
C ARG A 899 -0.58 -31.20 48.95
N SER A 900 -1.78 -30.64 48.81
CA SER A 900 -3.03 -31.41 48.67
C SER A 900 -3.67 -31.05 47.32
N SER A 901 -3.88 -32.05 46.48
CA SER A 901 -4.65 -31.91 45.25
C SER A 901 -6.13 -31.82 45.60
N PHE A 902 -6.75 -30.66 45.45
CA PHE A 902 -8.19 -30.51 45.62
C PHE A 902 -8.92 -31.15 44.44
N ILE A 903 -9.55 -32.30 44.69
CA ILE A 903 -10.57 -32.88 43.82
C ILE A 903 -11.91 -32.32 44.30
N TRP A 904 -12.61 -31.58 43.44
CA TRP A 904 -13.91 -31.02 43.77
C TRP A 904 -15.02 -32.07 43.60
N SER A 905 -15.62 -32.48 44.71
CA SER A 905 -16.75 -33.41 44.77
C SER A 905 -18.05 -32.62 44.99
N PRO A 906 -19.05 -32.70 44.08
CA PRO A 906 -20.24 -31.85 44.13
C PRO A 906 -21.34 -32.44 45.05
N GLU A 907 -21.07 -32.51 46.36
CA GLU A 907 -22.07 -32.86 47.38
C GLU A 907 -21.98 -31.92 48.60
N ASN A 908 -22.36 -30.66 48.39
CA ASN A 908 -22.97 -29.71 49.35
C ASN A 908 -23.06 -28.34 48.66
N GLU A 909 -24.27 -27.78 48.51
CA GLU A 909 -24.47 -26.40 48.00
C GLU A 909 -24.23 -25.37 49.12
N PRO A 910 -23.33 -24.38 48.94
CA PRO A 910 -23.32 -23.16 49.73
C PRO A 910 -24.48 -22.24 49.31
N SER A 911 -24.88 -21.32 50.19
CA SER A 911 -25.82 -20.26 49.82
C SER A 911 -25.17 -19.22 48.90
N GLN A 912 -25.83 -18.91 47.77
CA GLN A 912 -25.33 -18.04 46.70
C GLN A 912 -24.88 -16.62 47.11
N SER A 913 -25.16 -16.18 48.35
CA SER A 913 -24.76 -14.88 48.87
C SER A 913 -23.32 -14.78 49.37
N GLU A 914 -22.59 -15.90 49.54
CA GLU A 914 -21.20 -15.86 50.02
C GLU A 914 -20.16 -15.92 48.87
N GLU A 915 -20.51 -16.50 47.70
CA GLU A 915 -19.59 -16.57 46.55
C GLU A 915 -19.47 -15.25 45.75
N GLU A 916 -20.48 -14.36 45.81
CA GLU A 916 -20.42 -13.08 45.09
C GLU A 916 -19.42 -12.08 45.71
N ASP A 917 -19.27 -12.05 47.05
CA ASP A 917 -18.32 -11.17 47.75
C ASP A 917 -16.86 -11.59 47.48
N ASP A 918 -16.55 -12.89 47.47
CA ASP A 918 -15.20 -13.42 47.19
C ASP A 918 -14.72 -13.09 45.76
N ILE A 919 -15.62 -13.01 44.78
CA ILE A 919 -15.29 -12.68 43.38
C ILE A 919 -14.95 -11.18 43.23
N LEU A 920 -15.62 -10.30 43.98
CA LEU A 920 -15.32 -8.86 43.97
C LEU A 920 -13.89 -8.58 44.45
N ASP A 921 -13.31 -9.47 45.26
CA ASP A 921 -11.96 -9.26 45.77
C ASP A 921 -10.86 -9.41 44.70
N PHE A 922 -11.17 -9.95 43.52
CA PHE A 922 -10.26 -10.00 42.36
C PHE A 922 -10.28 -8.73 41.50
N TYR A 923 -11.33 -7.91 41.57
CA TYR A 923 -11.58 -6.86 40.58
C TYR A 923 -11.36 -5.42 41.11
N ASN A 924 -10.99 -4.50 40.21
CA ASN A 924 -10.90 -3.08 40.55
C ASN A 924 -12.30 -2.46 40.73
N PRO A 925 -12.44 -1.32 41.44
CA PRO A 925 -13.72 -0.59 41.57
C PRO A 925 -14.35 -0.12 40.25
N SER A 926 -13.61 -0.22 39.14
CA SER A 926 -14.06 0.10 37.78
C SER A 926 -14.68 -1.09 37.03
N ALA A 927 -14.71 -2.29 37.63
CA ALA A 927 -15.12 -3.54 37.01
C ALA A 927 -16.44 -3.45 36.25
N GLY A 928 -16.42 -3.84 34.97
CA GLY A 928 -17.63 -3.82 34.14
C GLY A 928 -18.10 -2.42 33.74
N ASN A 929 -17.27 -1.39 33.87
CA ASN A 929 -17.52 -0.04 33.36
C ASN A 929 -16.51 0.35 32.26
N SER A 930 -17.04 0.79 31.12
CA SER A 930 -16.27 1.25 29.95
C SER A 930 -16.26 2.77 29.78
N ASN A 931 -17.17 3.50 30.43
CA ASN A 931 -17.29 4.96 30.34
C ASN A 931 -16.82 5.65 31.64
N ILE A 932 -15.58 5.38 32.02
CA ILE A 932 -14.92 5.98 33.17
C ILE A 932 -14.56 7.44 32.81
N THR A 933 -15.29 8.41 33.38
CA THR A 933 -15.14 9.85 33.09
C THR A 933 -14.29 10.60 34.13
N ASN A 934 -13.99 9.96 35.25
CA ASN A 934 -13.21 10.48 36.38
C ASN A 934 -11.74 10.01 36.37
N ALA A 935 -11.23 9.53 35.23
CA ALA A 935 -9.83 9.13 35.12
C ALA A 935 -8.88 10.33 35.20
N THR A 936 -7.70 10.13 35.82
CA THR A 936 -6.63 11.14 35.97
C THR A 936 -6.11 11.64 34.62
N SER A 937 -6.04 10.76 33.63
CA SER A 937 -5.64 11.05 32.26
C SER A 937 -6.11 9.93 31.31
N TYR A 938 -6.04 10.19 30.01
CA TYR A 938 -6.46 9.24 28.96
C TYR A 938 -5.32 9.03 27.95
N ASP A 939 -5.33 7.90 27.25
CA ASP A 939 -4.41 7.59 26.16
C ASP A 939 -4.75 8.42 24.88
N GLN A 940 -4.00 8.20 23.81
CA GLN A 940 -4.24 8.89 22.53
C GLN A 940 -5.52 8.45 21.80
N TYR A 941 -6.21 7.42 22.30
CA TYR A 941 -7.47 6.88 21.77
C TYR A 941 -8.67 7.25 22.66
N GLY A 942 -8.47 7.83 23.84
CA GLY A 942 -9.52 8.20 24.79
C GLY A 942 -9.87 7.15 25.84
N ASN A 943 -9.04 6.11 26.03
CA ASN A 943 -9.14 5.15 27.12
C ASN A 943 -8.43 5.69 28.38
N PRO A 944 -8.94 5.47 29.60
CA PRO A 944 -8.22 5.77 30.85
C PRO A 944 -6.79 5.21 30.88
N ASN A 945 -5.82 6.06 31.28
CA ASN A 945 -4.49 5.58 31.70
C ASN A 945 -4.54 5.10 33.15
N GLU A 946 -3.63 4.19 33.53
CA GLU A 946 -3.45 3.57 34.87
C GLU A 946 -4.22 2.26 35.11
N ARG A 947 -3.54 1.31 35.78
CA ARG A 947 -4.02 -0.08 36.01
C ARG A 947 -5.16 -0.24 37.02
N VAL A 948 -5.66 0.88 37.59
CA VAL A 948 -6.81 0.92 38.50
C VAL A 948 -8.15 1.01 37.75
N TYR A 949 -8.10 1.26 36.43
CA TYR A 949 -9.25 1.37 35.56
C TYR A 949 -9.48 0.13 34.68
N ASP A 950 -8.53 -0.81 34.63
CA ASP A 950 -8.74 -2.14 34.02
C ASP A 950 -9.51 -3.09 34.96
N LEU A 951 -9.83 -4.30 34.50
CA LEU A 951 -10.71 -5.24 35.22
C LEU A 951 -10.16 -5.71 36.58
N GLY A 952 -8.86 -6.05 36.67
CA GLY A 952 -8.34 -6.88 37.76
C GLY A 952 -7.38 -6.14 38.70
N LYS A 953 -7.43 -6.44 39.99
CA LYS A 953 -6.41 -5.92 40.93
C LYS A 953 -5.03 -6.50 40.58
N ASP A 954 -3.97 -5.71 40.75
CA ASP A 954 -2.61 -6.22 40.57
C ASP A 954 -2.32 -7.34 41.59
N GLY A 955 -1.71 -8.44 41.13
CA GLY A 955 -1.43 -9.63 41.94
C GLY A 955 -2.63 -10.54 42.28
N ALA A 956 -3.86 -10.24 41.87
CA ALA A 956 -5.04 -11.03 42.24
C ALA A 956 -5.00 -12.51 41.78
N TYR A 957 -4.44 -12.78 40.60
CA TYR A 957 -4.57 -14.08 39.93
C TYR A 957 -3.36 -15.02 40.12
N THR A 958 -2.64 -14.94 41.25
CA THR A 958 -1.42 -15.73 41.52
C THR A 958 -1.57 -17.25 41.42
N ASN A 959 -2.77 -17.77 41.67
CA ASN A 959 -3.07 -19.20 41.59
C ASN A 959 -3.50 -19.65 40.17
N PHE A 960 -3.72 -18.72 39.25
CA PHE A 960 -4.16 -19.01 37.89
C PHE A 960 -3.01 -18.98 36.88
N SER A 961 -3.19 -19.72 35.79
CA SER A 961 -2.16 -19.98 34.78
C SER A 961 -2.75 -19.87 33.38
N ILE A 962 -1.99 -19.25 32.48
CA ILE A 962 -2.40 -18.98 31.09
C ILE A 962 -1.36 -19.58 30.15
N LEU A 963 -1.80 -20.48 29.28
CA LEU A 963 -1.06 -20.86 28.09
C LEU A 963 -1.36 -19.85 26.98
N ILE A 964 -0.32 -19.28 26.37
CA ILE A 964 -0.43 -18.48 25.15
C ILE A 964 0.26 -19.25 24.03
N ALA A 965 -0.47 -19.54 22.97
CA ALA A 965 0.02 -20.21 21.78
C ALA A 965 0.00 -19.23 20.59
N GLN A 966 1.15 -18.60 20.33
CA GLN A 966 1.37 -17.72 19.19
C GLN A 966 1.79 -18.60 17.99
N LEU A 967 0.81 -19.15 17.26
CA LEU A 967 1.06 -20.16 16.22
C LEU A 967 1.50 -19.56 14.86
N TYR A 968 1.46 -18.23 14.72
CA TYR A 968 2.21 -17.49 13.71
C TYR A 968 2.95 -16.32 14.36
N CYS A 969 4.09 -15.96 13.79
CA CYS A 969 4.64 -14.61 13.89
C CYS A 969 4.70 -14.04 12.49
N ASP A 970 4.35 -12.77 12.35
CA ASP A 970 4.68 -11.97 11.18
C ASP A 970 5.50 -10.73 11.58
N SER A 971 5.58 -9.79 10.66
CA SER A 971 6.19 -8.47 10.80
C SER A 971 5.59 -7.60 11.90
N GLN A 972 4.27 -7.64 12.04
CA GLN A 972 3.49 -6.75 12.89
C GLN A 972 3.17 -7.40 14.24
N PHE A 973 3.21 -8.73 14.31
CA PHE A 973 2.89 -9.55 15.47
C PHE A 973 4.05 -10.50 15.81
N THR A 974 5.14 -9.94 16.35
CA THR A 974 6.34 -10.68 16.76
C THR A 974 6.24 -11.18 18.20
N LYS A 975 7.09 -12.17 18.56
CA LYS A 975 7.25 -12.66 19.93
C LYS A 975 7.62 -11.56 20.93
N GLU A 976 8.43 -10.58 20.52
CA GLU A 976 8.81 -9.44 21.38
C GLU A 976 7.62 -8.52 21.66
N LYS A 977 6.73 -8.30 20.68
CA LYS A 977 5.51 -7.52 20.90
C LYS A 977 4.54 -8.26 21.84
N MET A 978 4.44 -9.58 21.72
CA MET A 978 3.63 -10.40 22.63
C MET A 978 4.17 -10.40 24.08
N GLN A 979 5.42 -9.99 24.30
CA GLN A 979 5.97 -9.83 25.65
C GLN A 979 5.24 -8.76 26.47
N VAL A 980 4.68 -7.72 25.82
CA VAL A 980 3.93 -6.64 26.50
C VAL A 980 2.65 -7.13 27.21
N PRO A 981 1.70 -7.81 26.54
CA PRO A 981 0.55 -8.40 27.23
C PRO A 981 0.95 -9.53 28.20
N ILE A 982 2.01 -10.30 27.91
CA ILE A 982 2.54 -11.31 28.85
C ILE A 982 2.94 -10.66 30.19
N ASP A 983 3.66 -9.54 30.16
CA ASP A 983 4.10 -8.88 31.40
C ASP A 983 2.97 -8.12 32.10
N ALA A 984 1.98 -7.60 31.35
CA ALA A 984 0.74 -7.09 31.95
C ALA A 984 -0.03 -8.19 32.71
N LEU A 985 -0.16 -9.39 32.13
CA LEU A 985 -0.81 -10.54 32.79
C LEU A 985 -0.04 -11.00 34.03
N LYS A 986 1.30 -11.04 33.99
CA LYS A 986 2.13 -11.33 35.17
C LYS A 986 1.95 -10.31 36.30
N VAL A 987 1.78 -9.03 35.97
CA VAL A 987 1.48 -7.97 36.97
C VAL A 987 0.13 -8.19 37.65
N LYS A 988 -0.86 -8.75 36.94
CA LYS A 988 -2.12 -9.22 37.54
C LYS A 988 -1.99 -10.55 38.31
N GLY A 989 -0.80 -11.17 38.30
CA GLY A 989 -0.46 -12.37 39.06
C GLY A 989 -0.39 -13.67 38.24
N PHE A 990 -0.85 -13.67 36.99
CA PHE A 990 -0.97 -14.92 36.21
C PHE A 990 0.38 -15.60 35.94
N GLN A 991 0.39 -16.93 36.06
CA GLN A 991 1.50 -17.79 35.66
C GLN A 991 1.43 -18.03 34.14
N VAL A 992 2.06 -17.17 33.34
CA VAL A 992 1.97 -17.19 31.88
C VAL A 992 3.05 -18.07 31.24
N THR A 993 2.64 -19.03 30.41
CA THR A 993 3.50 -19.88 29.57
C THR A 993 3.29 -19.52 28.10
N HIS A 994 4.35 -19.27 27.33
CA HIS A 994 4.27 -18.84 25.94
C HIS A 994 4.96 -19.84 24.99
N VAL A 995 4.22 -20.37 24.02
CA VAL A 995 4.68 -21.35 23.03
C VAL A 995 4.44 -20.86 21.59
N MET A 996 5.29 -21.31 20.66
CA MET A 996 5.35 -20.79 19.27
C MET A 996 4.97 -21.84 18.20
N ASN A 997 4.40 -22.98 18.58
CA ASN A 997 4.06 -24.07 17.66
C ASN A 997 3.02 -25.03 18.29
N GLU A 998 2.33 -25.77 17.43
CA GLU A 998 1.25 -26.69 17.80
C GLU A 998 1.70 -27.80 18.74
N ARG A 999 2.90 -28.38 18.53
CA ARG A 999 3.39 -29.50 19.34
C ARG A 999 3.57 -29.10 20.80
N GLN A 1000 4.23 -27.98 21.05
CA GLN A 1000 4.38 -27.43 22.41
C GLN A 1000 3.04 -26.98 23.01
N CYS A 1001 2.12 -26.46 22.19
CA CYS A 1001 0.77 -26.15 22.64
C CYS A 1001 0.01 -27.42 23.09
N ILE A 1002 0.07 -28.50 22.32
CA ILE A 1002 -0.53 -29.79 22.63
C ILE A 1002 0.07 -30.39 23.91
N GLU A 1003 1.40 -30.40 24.04
CA GLU A 1003 2.12 -30.86 25.24
C GLU A 1003 1.68 -30.08 26.49
N GLU A 1004 1.55 -28.75 26.37
CA GLU A 1004 1.12 -27.89 27.48
C GLU A 1004 -0.35 -28.05 27.85
N LEU A 1005 -1.27 -28.13 26.87
CA LEU A 1005 -2.69 -28.41 27.08
C LEU A 1005 -2.88 -29.79 27.75
N GLN A 1006 -2.17 -30.82 27.28
CA GLN A 1006 -2.22 -32.17 27.85
C GLN A 1006 -1.67 -32.24 29.28
N SER A 1007 -0.83 -31.29 29.70
CA SER A 1007 -0.30 -31.25 31.07
C SER A 1007 -1.37 -30.93 32.13
N ASN A 1008 -2.51 -30.34 31.74
CA ASN A 1008 -3.59 -29.87 32.63
C ASN A 1008 -3.11 -28.86 33.70
N ARG A 1009 -2.02 -28.12 33.44
CA ARG A 1009 -1.46 -27.11 34.35
C ARG A 1009 -2.01 -25.69 34.14
N HIS A 1010 -2.77 -25.48 33.06
CA HIS A 1010 -3.27 -24.18 32.64
C HIS A 1010 -4.77 -24.09 32.88
N HIS A 1011 -5.23 -22.94 33.38
CA HIS A 1011 -6.64 -22.66 33.59
C HIS A 1011 -7.27 -21.98 32.36
N ILE A 1012 -6.45 -21.24 31.60
CA ILE A 1012 -6.86 -20.51 30.40
C ILE A 1012 -5.89 -20.83 29.27
N ALA A 1013 -6.39 -21.02 28.04
CA ALA A 1013 -5.60 -21.16 26.83
C ALA A 1013 -5.94 -20.06 25.81
N TRP A 1014 -4.98 -19.19 25.51
CA TRP A 1014 -5.06 -18.23 24.41
C TRP A 1014 -4.49 -18.89 23.16
N ILE A 1015 -5.36 -19.23 22.22
CA ILE A 1015 -4.98 -19.87 20.95
C ILE A 1015 -5.02 -18.82 19.86
N ILE A 1016 -3.87 -18.50 19.28
CA ILE A 1016 -3.75 -17.50 18.22
C ILE A 1016 -3.53 -18.23 16.90
N SER A 1017 -4.56 -18.21 16.05
CA SER A 1017 -4.67 -19.08 14.88
C SER A 1017 -3.64 -18.77 13.80
N THR A 1018 -3.11 -19.80 13.14
CA THR A 1018 -2.24 -19.68 11.96
C THR A 1018 -2.92 -20.17 10.67
N SER A 1019 -2.19 -20.08 9.55
CA SER A 1019 -2.61 -20.32 8.17
C SER A 1019 -2.67 -21.79 7.73
N ASN A 1020 -2.21 -22.69 8.59
CA ASN A 1020 -2.21 -24.13 8.44
C ASN A 1020 -2.58 -24.81 9.78
N ILE A 1021 -2.65 -26.15 9.76
CA ILE A 1021 -2.60 -27.01 10.94
C ILE A 1021 -1.64 -28.15 10.58
N GLU A 1022 -0.58 -28.35 11.37
CA GLU A 1022 0.43 -29.38 11.17
C GLU A 1022 0.11 -30.69 11.91
N VAL A 1023 -0.58 -30.61 13.05
CA VAL A 1023 -0.79 -31.73 13.97
C VAL A 1023 -2.28 -32.09 14.07
N THR A 1024 -2.66 -33.15 13.38
CA THR A 1024 -4.06 -33.57 13.14
C THR A 1024 -4.88 -33.97 14.38
N ASN A 1025 -4.32 -33.89 15.60
CA ASN A 1025 -5.07 -34.11 16.85
C ASN A 1025 -5.27 -32.83 17.68
N PHE A 1026 -4.81 -31.65 17.21
CA PHE A 1026 -4.88 -30.38 17.94
C PHE A 1026 -6.28 -30.11 18.51
N ASN A 1027 -7.33 -30.21 17.68
CA ASN A 1027 -8.70 -29.97 18.12
C ASN A 1027 -9.25 -31.03 19.07
N SER A 1028 -8.79 -32.28 19.01
CA SER A 1028 -9.15 -33.29 20.02
C SER A 1028 -8.59 -32.91 21.40
N VAL A 1029 -7.37 -32.38 21.43
CA VAL A 1029 -6.72 -31.89 22.66
C VAL A 1029 -7.38 -30.61 23.17
N LEU A 1030 -7.69 -29.64 22.30
CA LEU A 1030 -8.33 -28.38 22.69
C LEU A 1030 -9.77 -28.59 23.20
N ASN A 1031 -10.56 -29.47 22.57
CA ASN A 1031 -11.86 -29.87 23.12
C ASN A 1031 -11.69 -30.57 24.48
N THR A 1032 -10.75 -31.52 24.60
CA THR A 1032 -10.45 -32.21 25.87
C THR A 1032 -10.02 -31.24 26.99
N PHE A 1033 -9.41 -30.11 26.64
CA PHE A 1033 -9.08 -29.03 27.57
C PHE A 1033 -10.34 -28.25 27.99
N GLN A 1034 -11.20 -27.86 27.04
CA GLN A 1034 -12.46 -27.18 27.35
C GLN A 1034 -13.37 -28.05 28.21
N ASP A 1035 -13.57 -29.32 27.85
CA ASP A 1035 -14.50 -30.26 28.48
C ASP A 1035 -14.11 -30.64 29.93
N LYS A 1036 -12.91 -30.24 30.38
CA LYS A 1036 -12.41 -30.34 31.76
C LYS A 1036 -12.57 -29.05 32.59
N GLY A 1037 -13.08 -27.97 31.99
CA GLY A 1037 -13.25 -26.66 32.62
C GLY A 1037 -12.22 -25.61 32.17
N GLY A 1038 -11.28 -25.96 31.28
CA GLY A 1038 -10.29 -25.03 30.77
C GLY A 1038 -10.91 -23.94 29.90
N ALA A 1039 -10.74 -22.67 30.27
CA ALA A 1039 -11.28 -21.55 29.50
C ALA A 1039 -10.43 -21.29 28.25
N ILE A 1040 -11.05 -20.95 27.13
CA ILE A 1040 -10.36 -20.69 25.86
C ILE A 1040 -10.59 -19.25 25.43
N PHE A 1041 -9.52 -18.56 25.06
CA PHE A 1041 -9.59 -17.34 24.26
C PHE A 1041 -9.01 -17.65 22.88
N LEU A 1042 -9.88 -17.78 21.89
CA LEU A 1042 -9.50 -18.15 20.53
C LEU A 1042 -9.50 -16.90 19.65
N PHE A 1043 -8.30 -16.48 19.25
CA PHE A 1043 -8.09 -15.40 18.30
C PHE A 1043 -8.10 -15.98 16.88
N ALA A 1044 -8.95 -15.40 16.04
CA ALA A 1044 -9.03 -15.65 14.63
C ALA A 1044 -8.84 -14.32 13.91
N ASP A 1045 -7.71 -14.14 13.24
CA ASP A 1045 -7.38 -12.93 12.51
C ASP A 1045 -8.11 -12.92 11.14
N ASN A 1046 -7.53 -12.36 10.09
CA ASN A 1046 -8.01 -12.48 8.72
C ASN A 1046 -7.71 -13.86 8.08
N VAL A 1047 -8.25 -14.10 6.88
CA VAL A 1047 -7.83 -15.24 6.06
C VAL A 1047 -6.41 -14.97 5.57
N PRO A 1048 -5.44 -15.89 5.72
CA PRO A 1048 -5.60 -17.31 6.04
C PRO A 1048 -5.47 -17.69 7.53
N TYR A 1049 -5.08 -16.78 8.43
CA TYR A 1049 -4.75 -17.00 9.85
C TYR A 1049 -5.97 -17.32 10.76
N ILE A 1050 -6.86 -18.19 10.28
CA ILE A 1050 -8.07 -18.65 10.97
C ILE A 1050 -8.18 -20.17 11.02
N CYS A 1051 -7.19 -20.95 10.54
CA CYS A 1051 -7.37 -22.40 10.34
C CYS A 1051 -7.68 -23.15 11.64
N HIS A 1052 -6.95 -22.83 12.70
CA HIS A 1052 -7.17 -23.40 14.04
C HIS A 1052 -8.58 -23.07 14.57
N ALA A 1053 -8.98 -21.79 14.52
CA ALA A 1053 -10.33 -21.38 14.89
C ALA A 1053 -11.42 -22.05 14.04
N ASN A 1054 -11.22 -22.16 12.73
CA ASN A 1054 -12.18 -22.75 11.81
C ASN A 1054 -12.41 -24.22 12.07
N GLU A 1055 -11.35 -25.01 12.26
CA GLU A 1055 -11.53 -26.45 12.51
C GLU A 1055 -12.14 -26.68 13.91
N TYR A 1056 -11.76 -25.89 14.92
CA TYR A 1056 -12.36 -25.92 16.25
C TYR A 1056 -13.85 -25.57 16.25
N LEU A 1057 -14.21 -24.41 15.71
CA LEU A 1057 -15.58 -23.90 15.68
C LEU A 1057 -16.50 -24.75 14.83
N LYS A 1058 -15.99 -25.32 13.73
CA LYS A 1058 -16.73 -26.25 12.87
C LYS A 1058 -17.03 -27.56 13.60
N ALA A 1059 -16.10 -28.06 14.42
CA ALA A 1059 -16.30 -29.26 15.21
C ALA A 1059 -17.27 -29.06 16.39
N LYS A 1060 -17.12 -27.99 17.20
CA LYS A 1060 -17.89 -27.77 18.43
C LYS A 1060 -19.24 -27.07 18.21
N PHE A 1061 -19.34 -26.20 17.19
CA PHE A 1061 -20.52 -25.35 16.94
C PHE A 1061 -21.10 -25.44 15.52
N GLY A 1062 -20.39 -26.07 14.56
CA GLY A 1062 -20.75 -26.04 13.14
C GLY A 1062 -20.48 -24.69 12.46
N ILE A 1063 -19.80 -23.75 13.14
CA ILE A 1063 -19.52 -22.40 12.66
C ILE A 1063 -18.19 -22.40 11.89
N THR A 1064 -18.14 -21.72 10.76
CA THR A 1064 -16.88 -21.43 10.05
C THR A 1064 -16.68 -19.94 9.93
N LEU A 1065 -15.45 -19.46 10.08
CA LEU A 1065 -15.08 -18.07 9.85
C LEU A 1065 -14.63 -17.88 8.40
N THR A 1066 -14.96 -16.73 7.83
CA THR A 1066 -14.52 -16.25 6.52
C THR A 1066 -14.12 -14.79 6.63
N GLY A 1067 -13.16 -14.30 5.85
CA GLY A 1067 -12.77 -12.89 5.93
C GLY A 1067 -11.48 -12.55 5.20
N ASP A 1068 -10.70 -11.66 5.82
CA ASP A 1068 -9.95 -10.59 5.13
C ASP A 1068 -10.87 -9.45 4.67
N TYR A 1069 -11.82 -9.08 5.54
CA TYR A 1069 -12.58 -7.83 5.42
C TYR A 1069 -11.78 -6.68 6.03
N VAL A 1070 -11.88 -5.47 5.47
CA VAL A 1070 -11.19 -4.30 6.02
C VAL A 1070 -11.92 -3.84 7.29
N GLY A 1071 -11.27 -4.02 8.44
CA GLY A 1071 -11.66 -3.33 9.67
C GLY A 1071 -11.14 -1.90 9.61
N SER A 1072 -9.99 -1.64 10.24
CA SER A 1072 -9.29 -0.36 10.20
C SER A 1072 -10.15 0.82 10.71
N LYS A 1073 -11.01 0.54 11.70
CA LYS A 1073 -11.89 1.48 12.41
C LYS A 1073 -11.78 1.29 13.93
N THR A 1074 -12.47 2.18 14.65
CA THR A 1074 -12.53 2.19 16.11
C THR A 1074 -13.97 1.96 16.56
N LEU A 1075 -14.21 0.84 17.22
CA LEU A 1075 -15.45 0.59 17.96
C LEU A 1075 -15.50 1.53 19.15
N THR A 1076 -16.63 2.20 19.33
CA THR A 1076 -16.87 3.05 20.49
C THR A 1076 -17.69 2.28 21.53
N PHE A 1077 -17.46 2.52 22.82
CA PHE A 1077 -18.37 2.02 23.85
C PHE A 1077 -19.77 2.64 23.68
N LYS A 1078 -20.81 1.81 23.75
CA LYS A 1078 -22.19 2.27 23.85
C LYS A 1078 -22.99 1.35 24.78
N GLU A 1079 -23.79 1.95 25.65
CA GLU A 1079 -24.74 1.21 26.48
C GLU A 1079 -25.73 0.46 25.57
N ASN A 1080 -25.82 -0.86 25.73
CA ASN A 1080 -26.52 -1.78 24.82
C ASN A 1080 -26.01 -1.75 23.35
N GLY A 1081 -24.74 -1.38 23.14
CA GLY A 1081 -24.08 -1.27 21.83
C GLY A 1081 -23.70 -2.58 21.16
N GLN A 1082 -23.75 -3.73 21.86
CA GLN A 1082 -23.14 -4.99 21.42
C GLN A 1082 -23.60 -5.52 20.04
N ASN A 1083 -24.81 -5.16 19.61
CA ASN A 1083 -25.40 -5.55 18.32
C ASN A 1083 -25.55 -4.37 17.34
N GLN A 1084 -24.76 -3.30 17.50
CA GLN A 1084 -24.83 -2.08 16.70
C GLN A 1084 -23.48 -1.84 16.01
N ALA A 1085 -23.50 -1.62 14.69
CA ALA A 1085 -22.29 -1.48 13.89
C ALA A 1085 -21.37 -0.35 14.41
N GLY A 1086 -20.10 -0.65 14.62
CA GLY A 1086 -19.10 0.28 15.17
C GLY A 1086 -19.16 0.45 16.69
N PHE A 1087 -19.83 -0.45 17.42
CA PHE A 1087 -19.97 -0.37 18.88
C PHE A 1087 -19.72 -1.70 19.59
N PHE A 1088 -19.28 -1.59 20.85
CA PHE A 1088 -19.30 -2.68 21.82
C PHE A 1088 -20.22 -2.35 23.00
N GLY A 1089 -20.84 -3.39 23.58
CA GLY A 1089 -21.75 -3.28 24.72
C GLY A 1089 -21.02 -3.23 26.06
N GLN A 1090 -21.78 -3.10 27.15
CA GLN A 1090 -21.17 -3.15 28.48
C GLN A 1090 -20.87 -4.60 28.86
N HIS A 1091 -19.58 -4.93 28.97
CA HIS A 1091 -19.12 -6.26 29.38
C HIS A 1091 -17.78 -6.18 30.14
N TYR A 1092 -17.51 -7.12 31.04
CA TYR A 1092 -16.30 -7.10 31.89
C TYR A 1092 -14.99 -7.07 31.11
N ILE A 1093 -14.93 -7.70 29.93
CA ILE A 1093 -13.72 -7.70 29.06
C ILE A 1093 -13.39 -6.32 28.48
N PHE A 1094 -14.33 -5.37 28.51
CA PHE A 1094 -14.15 -3.99 28.05
C PHE A 1094 -14.01 -2.99 29.22
N THR A 1095 -13.72 -3.48 30.43
CA THR A 1095 -13.45 -2.61 31.58
C THR A 1095 -12.26 -1.69 31.29
N GLY A 1096 -12.46 -0.37 31.44
CA GLY A 1096 -11.44 0.62 31.11
C GLY A 1096 -11.18 0.83 29.61
N ILE A 1097 -11.90 0.14 28.73
CA ILE A 1097 -11.84 0.35 27.28
C ILE A 1097 -13.06 1.16 26.87
N LYS A 1098 -12.82 2.34 26.29
CA LYS A 1098 -13.83 3.24 25.73
C LYS A 1098 -13.83 3.23 24.21
N ASN A 1099 -12.66 3.04 23.61
CA ASN A 1099 -12.41 3.02 22.17
C ASN A 1099 -11.48 1.85 21.85
N LEU A 1100 -12.00 0.86 21.13
CA LEU A 1100 -11.32 -0.37 20.76
C LEU A 1100 -11.08 -0.39 19.25
N PHE A 1101 -9.85 -0.63 18.82
CA PHE A 1101 -9.57 -0.87 17.39
C PHE A 1101 -10.12 -2.24 16.99
N GLU A 1102 -10.89 -2.33 15.90
CA GLU A 1102 -11.51 -3.61 15.48
C GLU A 1102 -10.53 -4.58 14.81
N GLY A 1103 -9.28 -4.14 14.60
CA GLY A 1103 -8.23 -4.84 13.87
C GLY A 1103 -7.99 -4.22 12.49
N VAL A 1104 -6.83 -4.46 11.86
CA VAL A 1104 -6.55 -3.91 10.51
C VAL A 1104 -7.49 -4.56 9.49
N THR A 1105 -7.60 -5.88 9.61
CA THR A 1105 -8.43 -6.79 8.83
C THR A 1105 -9.12 -7.76 9.79
N ILE A 1106 -10.32 -8.19 9.42
CA ILE A 1106 -11.20 -9.00 10.28
C ILE A 1106 -11.78 -10.21 9.53
N CYS A 1107 -12.22 -11.19 10.29
CA CYS A 1107 -13.09 -12.26 9.83
C CYS A 1107 -14.49 -12.16 10.44
N HIS A 1108 -15.42 -12.96 9.93
CA HIS A 1108 -16.79 -13.02 10.40
C HIS A 1108 -17.24 -14.47 10.56
N PRO A 1109 -18.06 -14.79 11.57
CA PRO A 1109 -18.73 -16.08 11.63
C PRO A 1109 -19.75 -16.24 10.49
N VAL A 1110 -19.75 -17.44 9.92
CA VAL A 1110 -20.77 -17.99 9.04
C VAL A 1110 -21.44 -19.13 9.80
N TYR A 1111 -22.72 -18.94 10.13
CA TYR A 1111 -23.53 -19.91 10.84
C TYR A 1111 -24.22 -20.88 9.86
N PRO A 1112 -24.37 -22.16 10.21
CA PRO A 1112 -25.12 -23.10 9.38
C PRO A 1112 -26.61 -22.71 9.32
N THR A 1113 -27.25 -22.94 8.18
CA THR A 1113 -28.66 -22.59 7.93
C THR A 1113 -29.62 -23.53 8.66
N GLY A 1114 -29.80 -23.31 9.96
CA GLY A 1114 -30.77 -24.02 10.81
C GLY A 1114 -30.43 -23.95 12.30
N THR A 1115 -31.37 -23.44 13.11
CA THR A 1115 -31.53 -23.64 14.58
C THR A 1115 -30.33 -23.46 15.53
N HIS A 1116 -29.15 -23.04 15.09
CA HIS A 1116 -27.93 -22.92 15.92
C HIS A 1116 -27.39 -21.49 16.10
N GLN A 1117 -28.13 -20.46 15.68
CA GLN A 1117 -27.71 -19.05 15.78
C GLN A 1117 -27.51 -18.52 17.22
N ASN A 1118 -28.02 -19.21 18.24
CA ASN A 1118 -28.04 -18.71 19.62
C ASN A 1118 -26.95 -19.30 20.54
N LYS A 1119 -25.90 -19.94 20.00
CA LYS A 1119 -24.80 -20.51 20.82
C LYS A 1119 -23.69 -19.51 21.19
N LEU A 1120 -23.59 -18.37 20.51
CA LEU A 1120 -22.63 -17.31 20.83
C LEU A 1120 -23.37 -16.01 21.16
N VAL A 1121 -23.08 -15.45 22.33
CA VAL A 1121 -23.51 -14.11 22.73
C VAL A 1121 -22.55 -13.10 22.10
N ASN A 1122 -23.08 -12.29 21.19
CA ASN A 1122 -22.33 -11.18 20.59
C ASN A 1122 -22.14 -10.05 21.63
N VAL A 1123 -20.91 -9.58 21.80
CA VAL A 1123 -20.58 -8.47 22.73
C VAL A 1123 -19.99 -7.24 22.04
N ALA A 1124 -19.53 -7.37 20.79
CA ALA A 1124 -19.10 -6.25 19.95
C ALA A 1124 -19.37 -6.51 18.46
N THR A 1125 -19.81 -5.47 17.74
CA THR A 1125 -20.13 -5.53 16.31
C THR A 1125 -19.24 -4.58 15.52
N ALA A 1126 -18.57 -5.12 14.50
CA ALA A 1126 -17.69 -4.40 13.56
C ALA A 1126 -18.40 -3.21 12.90
N THR A 1127 -17.61 -2.30 12.33
CA THR A 1127 -18.15 -1.13 11.60
C THR A 1127 -18.95 -1.53 10.35
N ASP A 1128 -18.76 -2.73 9.79
CA ASP A 1128 -19.60 -3.29 8.71
C ASP A 1128 -20.94 -3.90 9.18
N GLY A 1129 -21.15 -4.08 10.50
CA GLY A 1129 -22.36 -4.67 11.08
C GLY A 1129 -22.27 -6.17 11.42
N SER A 1130 -21.13 -6.83 11.21
CA SER A 1130 -20.90 -8.22 11.60
C SER A 1130 -20.42 -8.35 13.06
N PRO A 1131 -20.73 -9.45 13.77
CA PRO A 1131 -20.12 -9.76 15.07
C PRO A 1131 -18.59 -9.84 14.96
N CYS A 1132 -17.86 -9.10 15.80
CA CYS A 1132 -16.40 -9.14 15.88
C CYS A 1132 -15.86 -9.74 17.19
N ILE A 1133 -16.66 -9.75 18.27
CA ILE A 1133 -16.32 -10.44 19.53
C ILE A 1133 -17.53 -11.20 20.06
N GLY A 1134 -17.36 -12.50 20.29
CA GLY A 1134 -18.43 -13.41 20.74
C GLY A 1134 -18.03 -14.28 21.91
N ILE A 1135 -19.01 -14.64 22.76
CA ILE A 1135 -18.80 -15.44 23.97
C ILE A 1135 -19.71 -16.67 23.95
N TYR A 1136 -19.15 -17.84 24.25
CA TYR A 1136 -19.93 -19.00 24.68
C TYR A 1136 -19.76 -19.18 26.18
N ASP A 1137 -20.85 -18.91 26.90
CA ASP A 1137 -21.04 -19.33 28.28
C ASP A 1137 -21.71 -20.71 28.29
N PRO A 1138 -21.01 -21.76 28.78
CA PRO A 1138 -21.59 -23.08 28.91
C PRO A 1138 -22.68 -23.10 30.00
N PRO A 1139 -23.71 -23.97 29.90
CA PRO A 1139 -24.73 -24.11 30.93
C PRO A 1139 -24.12 -24.48 32.29
N VAL A 1140 -24.74 -24.05 33.39
CA VAL A 1140 -24.28 -24.31 34.78
C VAL A 1140 -24.15 -25.81 35.10
N SER A 1141 -24.88 -26.68 34.38
CA SER A 1141 -24.79 -28.15 34.48
C SER A 1141 -23.64 -28.78 33.67
N SER A 1142 -22.89 -27.98 32.90
CA SER A 1142 -21.75 -28.41 32.10
C SER A 1142 -20.44 -28.30 32.87
N LYS A 1143 -19.46 -29.12 32.49
CA LYS A 1143 -18.06 -28.98 32.94
C LYS A 1143 -17.18 -28.29 31.91
N GLU A 1144 -17.75 -27.81 30.81
CA GLU A 1144 -17.02 -27.04 29.80
C GLU A 1144 -16.55 -25.69 30.36
N GLY A 1145 -15.34 -25.25 30.00
CA GLY A 1145 -14.86 -23.89 30.27
C GLY A 1145 -15.46 -22.86 29.31
N ARG A 1146 -15.54 -21.59 29.74
CA ARG A 1146 -15.95 -20.46 28.88
C ARG A 1146 -15.07 -20.34 27.64
N LEU A 1147 -15.67 -20.03 26.50
CA LEU A 1147 -14.96 -19.67 25.27
C LEU A 1147 -15.22 -18.19 24.92
N LEU A 1148 -14.15 -17.43 24.73
CA LEU A 1148 -14.14 -16.09 24.14
C LEU A 1148 -13.55 -16.17 22.73
N LEU A 1149 -14.17 -15.46 21.79
CA LEU A 1149 -13.76 -15.37 20.38
C LEU A 1149 -13.51 -13.92 20.00
N HIS A 1150 -12.37 -13.65 19.37
CA HIS A 1150 -12.06 -12.39 18.69
C HIS A 1150 -11.85 -12.68 17.21
N PHE A 1151 -12.56 -11.97 16.34
CA PHE A 1151 -12.60 -12.22 14.90
C PHE A 1151 -11.77 -11.18 14.10
N GLY A 1152 -10.59 -10.81 14.61
CA GLY A 1152 -9.62 -9.89 13.99
C GLY A 1152 -8.36 -9.76 14.84
N MET A 1153 -7.42 -8.87 14.45
CA MET A 1153 -6.30 -8.42 15.30
C MET A 1153 -5.79 -7.01 14.98
#